data_AF-A0A3S9BEW5-F1
#
_entry.id   AF-A0A3S9BEW5-F1
#
_cell.length_a   1.000
_cell.length_b   1.000
_cell.length_c   1.000
_cell.angle_alpha   90.00
_cell.angle_beta   90.00
_cell.angle_gamma   90.00
#
_symmetry.space_group_name_H-M   'P 1'
#
loop_
_entity.id
_entity.type
_entity.pdbx_description
1 polymer ?
#
loop_
_entity_poly.entity_id
_entity_poly.type
_entity_poly.pdbx_seq_one_letter_code
_entity_poly.pdbx_strand_id
1 'polypeptide(L)'
;MNMTRRSALLGALSMPLLAIVNKGISKAAASEPLPNPIIVTISNVSASAQPVRLAALAASFLTRKVPVTLTVAPVDAAAQALDYHSELARWLRQAIALNPDGIELGIHADTLVSGDPYLQLRQGSDIQAAFSHLINEYERYQSQAVITALTLTTNSPLRSHQDGASLRAAGIRSVIRLSGGIEDTIRLQPADGGYWTTETGLVNTFASPMSSTRPVTAGGGLMAPAALASNIATLSANDNPIIVDIPFGTLTGLGDGDLADYGAQVAQSVLAAVASGSVRAILPQKLYVQSKDTGNRLVVVRVDDFRVDPDWDPSHIAFVYKLIEAGYPVTDGIIPAPRAGLLSRDEVSKAYLRAMSEDRRYDIAAHGWNHTPSELLGNSLRKDFDLIRGGISEVYRSTGRSPVSYIPPNDAFDENTLDALTATGTPLFSADKGDLRRFAGMDERGILHVSNTVKFEKSWSDDIPYRTKDQVFDLIGTDNDAVFCIHPRTANSPEKKALILDTLAELSAQRGTKLVNFAEYYAAVSPAMPNVERIRSARADVSVRDWKKPDQYPLDDSILKADAELAWRYFDWGSKNFNGMVPATSWIESGKQAGYPFATMWDVGTQILATLSAQRLGIIDQPSFETIIMRIVAFLKESNFRYAGGKLPHTERPLGSQGGQREGFDSADTGRLLVALKILDQHTAGAFPIFDLVSGWSFKPVLKGGKMHMVSKNGRVSSLHANSYAGYAGRGYSLWGESIKPVFDAEDPSRSMDAAIASLAEIQRRGRIATEPHVTEKIELGGSQHGRLMADILYAAQIKRYRETDTLTCASECAMAGPPYFTYQGYQLTDHGGQFVVDTLKTSSQARADKMADKLRLVSTKGAYLWYAARPGDYSEKLIALVREQAKMPGMGFSAGISERTGKSIEVTDINTNGIILESIAYILGGRKPFLLSEGA
;
A
#
# COMPACT_ATOMS: atom_id res chain seq x y z
N MET A 1 -4.66 41.15 -23.95
CA MET A 1 -3.21 41.46 -24.01
C MET A 1 -2.54 40.73 -22.83
N ASN A 2 -1.88 39.62 -23.17
CA ASN A 2 -0.91 38.78 -22.46
C ASN A 2 -0.86 38.73 -20.93
N MET A 3 -1.24 37.57 -20.37
CA MET A 3 -0.51 36.94 -19.26
C MET A 3 -0.66 35.40 -19.35
N THR A 4 0.25 34.73 -20.05
CA THR A 4 0.54 33.30 -19.92
C THR A 4 1.87 33.12 -19.20
N ARG A 5 1.82 32.50 -18.02
CA ARG A 5 2.88 31.94 -17.15
C ARG A 5 2.66 32.34 -15.68
N ARG A 6 2.21 31.39 -14.86
CA ARG A 6 2.51 31.36 -13.43
C ARG A 6 2.90 29.95 -13.04
N SER A 7 4.20 29.77 -12.83
CA SER A 7 4.76 28.78 -11.93
C SER A 7 4.22 29.07 -10.52
N ALA A 8 3.58 28.10 -9.89
CA ALA A 8 3.24 28.16 -8.48
C ALA A 8 4.42 27.60 -7.68
N LEU A 9 5.18 28.52 -7.08
CA LEU A 9 6.09 28.26 -5.96
C LEU A 9 5.28 27.72 -4.77
N LEU A 10 5.73 26.62 -4.16
CA LEU A 10 5.64 26.35 -2.71
C LEU A 10 6.53 25.14 -2.38
N GLY A 11 7.55 25.36 -1.54
CA GLY A 11 8.37 24.27 -0.98
C GLY A 11 9.88 24.53 -0.89
N ALA A 12 10.33 25.73 -0.50
CA ALA A 12 11.73 25.97 -0.17
C ALA A 12 12.00 25.54 1.28
N LEU A 13 12.79 24.48 1.46
CA LEU A 13 13.65 24.30 2.63
C LEU A 13 15.11 24.25 2.17
N SER A 14 15.88 25.08 2.84
CA SER A 14 17.25 25.53 2.58
C SER A 14 18.32 24.43 2.56
N MET A 15 19.25 24.51 1.60
CA MET A 15 20.64 24.04 1.75
C MET A 15 21.59 25.06 1.08
N PRO A 16 22.80 25.28 1.62
CA PRO A 16 23.62 26.44 1.30
C PRO A 16 24.42 26.27 0.00
N LEU A 17 24.43 27.32 -0.83
CA LEU A 17 25.32 27.46 -1.98
C LEU A 17 26.78 27.56 -1.50
N LEU A 18 27.63 26.63 -1.94
CA LEU A 18 29.07 26.86 -2.05
C LEU A 18 29.38 27.33 -3.47
N ALA A 19 29.95 28.53 -3.55
CA ALA A 19 30.36 29.20 -4.77
C ALA A 19 31.62 28.54 -5.36
N ILE A 20 31.58 28.23 -6.66
CA ILE A 20 32.80 28.12 -7.49
C ILE A 20 32.59 29.01 -8.73
N VAL A 21 33.51 29.96 -8.87
CA VAL A 21 33.54 31.01 -9.89
C VAL A 21 34.16 30.46 -11.18
N ASN A 22 33.31 30.31 -12.20
CA ASN A 22 33.41 30.82 -13.57
C ASN A 22 34.77 30.79 -14.34
N LYS A 23 34.78 30.17 -15.53
CA LYS A 23 35.26 30.76 -16.80
C LYS A 23 34.99 29.83 -18.00
N GLY A 24 34.23 30.32 -18.99
CA GLY A 24 34.19 29.70 -20.33
C GLY A 24 32.83 29.82 -21.03
N ILE A 25 32.51 31.01 -21.52
CA ILE A 25 31.31 31.32 -22.31
C ILE A 25 31.36 30.55 -23.65
N SER A 26 30.32 29.78 -23.95
CA SER A 26 29.84 29.60 -25.32
C SER A 26 28.39 30.07 -25.37
N LYS A 27 28.15 31.21 -26.02
CA LYS A 27 26.82 31.63 -26.45
C LYS A 27 26.29 30.53 -27.37
N ALA A 28 25.45 29.64 -26.86
CA ALA A 28 24.64 28.78 -27.72
C ALA A 28 23.79 29.69 -28.61
N ALA A 29 23.96 29.57 -29.93
CA ALA A 29 23.05 30.18 -30.88
C ALA A 29 21.62 29.78 -30.49
N ALA A 30 20.75 30.76 -30.23
CA ALA A 30 19.34 30.49 -29.98
C ALA A 30 18.78 29.87 -31.26
N SER A 31 18.56 28.56 -31.27
CA SER A 31 17.87 27.86 -32.34
C SER A 31 16.51 28.53 -32.56
N GLU A 32 16.14 28.82 -33.81
CA GLU A 32 14.81 29.32 -34.13
C GLU A 32 13.73 28.46 -33.45
N PRO A 33 12.68 29.07 -32.86
CA PRO A 33 11.60 28.32 -32.26
C PRO A 33 10.89 27.47 -33.32
N LEU A 34 10.75 26.17 -33.07
CA LEU A 34 10.07 25.25 -33.98
C LEU A 34 8.57 25.65 -34.13
N PRO A 35 7.97 25.57 -35.35
CA PRO A 35 6.55 25.86 -35.59
C PRO A 35 5.61 25.06 -34.70
N ASN A 36 4.41 25.55 -34.36
CA ASN A 36 3.52 24.90 -33.38
C ASN A 36 3.16 23.44 -33.75
N PRO A 37 3.11 22.49 -32.81
CA PRO A 37 2.85 21.10 -33.13
C PRO A 37 1.38 20.88 -33.53
N ILE A 38 1.15 20.20 -34.65
CA ILE A 38 -0.16 19.65 -35.03
C ILE A 38 -0.09 18.11 -35.01
N ILE A 39 -0.97 17.50 -34.22
CA ILE A 39 -1.04 16.04 -34.00
C ILE A 39 -2.33 15.56 -34.64
N VAL A 40 -2.24 14.56 -35.52
CA VAL A 40 -3.41 13.88 -36.10
C VAL A 40 -3.63 12.58 -35.35
N THR A 41 -4.81 12.42 -34.75
CA THR A 41 -5.17 11.25 -33.96
C THR A 41 -6.40 10.59 -34.56
N ILE A 42 -6.29 9.31 -34.92
CA ILE A 42 -7.45 8.45 -35.15
C ILE A 42 -7.75 7.75 -33.83
N SER A 43 -8.79 8.23 -33.14
CA SER A 43 -9.10 7.81 -31.77
C SER A 43 -10.16 6.71 -31.69
N ASN A 44 -10.19 6.03 -30.55
CA ASN A 44 -11.16 4.98 -30.21
C ASN A 44 -11.24 3.86 -31.27
N VAL A 45 -10.09 3.30 -31.66
CA VAL A 45 -10.04 2.08 -32.47
C VAL A 45 -10.31 0.89 -31.54
N SER A 46 -11.53 0.37 -31.56
CA SER A 46 -11.97 -0.75 -30.72
C SER A 46 -12.01 -2.07 -31.50
N ALA A 47 -12.39 -3.16 -30.82
CA ALA A 47 -12.55 -4.49 -31.45
C ALA A 47 -13.58 -4.51 -32.60
N SER A 48 -14.49 -3.54 -32.69
CA SER A 48 -15.43 -3.42 -33.82
C SER A 48 -14.82 -2.77 -35.07
N ALA A 49 -13.57 -2.29 -35.01
CA ALA A 49 -12.93 -1.64 -36.14
C ALA A 49 -12.61 -2.63 -37.25
N GLN A 50 -13.06 -2.34 -38.47
CA GLN A 50 -12.75 -3.13 -39.66
C GLN A 50 -11.34 -2.77 -40.16
N PRO A 51 -10.36 -3.71 -40.16
CA PRO A 51 -8.97 -3.39 -40.48
C PRO A 51 -8.76 -2.79 -41.87
N VAL A 52 -9.53 -3.26 -42.87
CA VAL A 52 -9.47 -2.73 -44.24
C VAL A 52 -9.84 -1.25 -44.30
N ARG A 53 -10.91 -0.85 -43.59
CA ARG A 53 -11.37 0.54 -43.54
C ARG A 53 -10.39 1.42 -42.76
N LEU A 54 -9.85 0.90 -41.66
CA LEU A 54 -8.80 1.58 -40.89
C LEU A 54 -7.53 1.80 -41.72
N ALA A 55 -7.13 0.78 -42.49
CA ALA A 55 -5.99 0.86 -43.41
C ALA A 55 -6.20 1.92 -44.50
N ALA A 56 -7.39 1.97 -45.11
CA ALA A 56 -7.73 2.96 -46.12
C ALA A 56 -7.65 4.39 -45.54
N LEU A 57 -8.20 4.60 -44.35
CA LEU A 57 -8.15 5.89 -43.66
C LEU A 57 -6.70 6.30 -43.33
N ALA A 58 -5.91 5.40 -42.74
CA ALA A 58 -4.51 5.67 -42.39
C ALA A 58 -3.66 5.95 -43.65
N ALA A 59 -3.87 5.21 -44.74
CA ALA A 59 -3.16 5.40 -46.01
C ALA A 59 -3.36 6.81 -46.59
N SER A 60 -4.54 7.42 -46.40
CA SER A 60 -4.81 8.80 -46.84
C SER A 60 -3.84 9.83 -46.23
N PHE A 61 -3.32 9.58 -45.03
CA PHE A 61 -2.32 10.43 -44.38
C PHE A 61 -0.88 10.02 -44.72
N LEU A 62 -0.58 8.73 -44.67
CA LEU A 62 0.78 8.21 -44.86
C LEU A 62 1.32 8.47 -46.27
N THR A 63 0.48 8.31 -47.30
CA THR A 63 0.83 8.62 -48.70
C THR A 63 1.19 10.10 -48.90
N ARG A 64 0.70 10.96 -48.00
CA ARG A 64 0.93 12.40 -47.94
C ARG A 64 2.02 12.81 -46.95
N LYS A 65 2.71 11.84 -46.34
CA LYS A 65 3.74 12.04 -45.29
C LYS A 65 3.22 12.82 -44.08
N VAL A 66 1.92 12.72 -43.79
CA VAL A 66 1.34 13.24 -42.54
C VAL A 66 1.39 12.12 -41.51
N PRO A 67 2.17 12.27 -40.41
CA PRO A 67 2.20 11.27 -39.35
C PRO A 67 0.85 11.17 -38.62
N VAL A 68 0.48 9.97 -38.19
CA VAL A 68 -0.80 9.69 -37.53
C VAL A 68 -0.60 8.86 -36.25
N THR A 69 -1.29 9.26 -35.19
CA THR A 69 -1.43 8.46 -33.98
C THR A 69 -2.72 7.64 -34.05
N LEU A 70 -2.62 6.32 -33.93
CA LEU A 70 -3.76 5.42 -33.81
C LEU A 70 -3.91 5.03 -32.34
N THR A 71 -4.97 5.49 -31.66
CA THR A 71 -5.20 5.08 -30.26
C THR A 71 -6.25 3.97 -30.19
N VAL A 72 -5.80 2.81 -29.72
CA VAL A 72 -6.56 1.57 -29.65
C VAL A 72 -7.18 1.43 -28.26
N ALA A 73 -8.41 0.97 -28.16
CA ALA A 73 -8.99 0.53 -26.89
C ALA A 73 -8.60 -0.96 -26.67
N PRO A 74 -7.54 -1.26 -25.89
CA PRO A 74 -7.04 -2.63 -25.74
C PRO A 74 -7.95 -3.49 -24.87
N VAL A 75 -8.82 -2.86 -24.09
CA VAL A 75 -9.87 -3.47 -23.29
C VAL A 75 -11.20 -2.79 -23.65
N ASP A 76 -12.28 -3.55 -23.63
CA ASP A 76 -13.62 -3.01 -23.84
C ASP A 76 -14.25 -2.46 -22.53
N ALA A 77 -15.49 -1.99 -22.63
CA ALA A 77 -16.23 -1.47 -21.47
C ALA A 77 -16.54 -2.53 -20.39
N ALA A 78 -16.42 -3.83 -20.71
CA ALA A 78 -16.54 -4.94 -19.78
C ALA A 78 -15.16 -5.41 -19.24
N ALA A 79 -14.10 -4.63 -19.50
CA ALA A 79 -12.70 -4.94 -19.17
C ALA A 79 -12.16 -6.22 -19.84
N GLN A 80 -12.78 -6.66 -20.94
CA GLN A 80 -12.30 -7.78 -21.74
C GLN A 80 -11.22 -7.30 -22.71
N ALA A 81 -10.05 -7.95 -22.67
CA ALA A 81 -8.95 -7.65 -23.56
C ALA A 81 -9.26 -8.03 -25.03
N LEU A 82 -8.76 -7.22 -25.95
CA LEU A 82 -8.83 -7.46 -27.38
C LEU A 82 -8.03 -8.72 -27.76
N ASP A 83 -8.61 -9.59 -28.58
CA ASP A 83 -7.97 -10.85 -28.97
C ASP A 83 -6.66 -10.61 -29.75
N TYR A 84 -5.56 -11.15 -29.24
CA TYR A 84 -4.22 -11.12 -29.82
C TYR A 84 -4.18 -11.65 -31.28
N HIS A 85 -5.06 -12.59 -31.61
CA HIS A 85 -5.15 -13.23 -32.93
C HIS A 85 -6.15 -12.56 -33.88
N SER A 86 -6.86 -11.53 -33.44
CA SER A 86 -7.81 -10.79 -34.28
C SER A 86 -7.14 -10.18 -35.51
N GLU A 87 -7.93 -9.94 -36.56
CA GLU A 87 -7.42 -9.29 -37.78
C GLU A 87 -6.90 -7.88 -37.50
N LEU A 88 -7.54 -7.16 -36.58
CA LEU A 88 -7.11 -5.85 -36.15
C LEU A 88 -5.74 -5.91 -35.47
N ALA A 89 -5.53 -6.85 -34.53
CA ALA A 89 -4.25 -7.03 -33.84
C ALA A 89 -3.10 -7.29 -34.83
N ARG A 90 -3.31 -8.22 -35.77
CA ARG A 90 -2.34 -8.54 -36.83
C ARG A 90 -2.04 -7.33 -37.71
N TRP A 91 -3.06 -6.58 -38.11
CA TRP A 91 -2.88 -5.38 -38.91
C TRP A 91 -2.10 -4.30 -38.16
N LEU A 92 -2.41 -4.06 -36.88
CA LEU A 92 -1.71 -3.07 -36.05
C LEU A 92 -0.20 -3.37 -35.98
N ARG A 93 0.17 -4.63 -35.75
CA ARG A 93 1.58 -5.08 -35.72
C ARG A 93 2.29 -4.90 -37.06
N GLN A 94 1.61 -5.19 -38.17
CA GLN A 94 2.15 -4.96 -39.51
C GLN A 94 2.29 -3.47 -39.83
N ALA A 95 1.29 -2.66 -39.45
CA ALA A 95 1.25 -1.24 -39.77
C ALA A 95 2.43 -0.47 -39.16
N ILE A 96 2.76 -0.73 -37.89
CA ILE A 96 3.92 -0.12 -37.22
C ILE A 96 5.25 -0.61 -37.79
N ALA A 97 5.36 -1.89 -38.14
CA ALA A 97 6.59 -2.44 -38.72
C ALA A 97 6.90 -1.82 -40.08
N LEU A 98 5.86 -1.53 -40.88
CA LEU A 98 6.00 -0.92 -42.21
C LEU A 98 6.14 0.62 -42.16
N ASN A 99 5.69 1.28 -41.09
CA ASN A 99 5.64 2.74 -41.00
C ASN A 99 6.18 3.28 -39.65
N PRO A 100 7.40 2.94 -39.23
CA PRO A 100 7.92 3.26 -37.89
C PRO A 100 8.01 4.78 -37.59
N ASP A 101 8.16 5.61 -38.62
CA ASP A 101 8.18 7.08 -38.49
C ASP A 101 6.84 7.76 -38.84
N GLY A 102 5.89 7.00 -39.40
CA GLY A 102 4.59 7.51 -39.88
C GLY A 102 3.42 7.19 -38.96
N ILE A 103 3.50 6.11 -38.19
CA ILE A 103 2.46 5.67 -37.24
C ILE A 103 3.01 5.62 -35.82
N GLU A 104 2.29 6.21 -34.88
CA GLU A 104 2.41 5.89 -33.46
C GLU A 104 1.15 5.14 -33.01
N LEU A 105 1.33 4.05 -32.26
CA LEU A 105 0.22 3.41 -31.55
C LEU A 105 0.13 3.93 -30.12
N GLY A 106 -1.08 4.30 -29.72
CA GLY A 106 -1.39 4.68 -28.34
C GLY A 106 -2.58 3.93 -27.79
N ILE A 107 -2.92 4.23 -26.55
CA ILE A 107 -4.10 3.67 -25.87
C ILE A 107 -5.23 4.68 -25.91
N HIS A 108 -6.46 4.21 -26.12
CA HIS A 108 -7.68 4.96 -25.85
C HIS A 108 -8.33 4.42 -24.58
N ALA A 109 -8.62 5.31 -23.63
CA ALA A 109 -9.41 5.01 -22.46
C ALA A 109 -10.54 6.03 -22.35
N ASP A 110 -11.80 5.57 -22.46
CA ASP A 110 -12.98 6.44 -22.44
C ASP A 110 -12.94 7.39 -21.23
N THR A 111 -12.61 6.84 -20.06
CA THR A 111 -12.54 7.60 -18.81
C THR A 111 -11.34 7.24 -17.94
N LEU A 112 -10.89 8.19 -17.11
CA LEU A 112 -10.01 7.91 -15.97
C LEU A 112 -10.87 7.70 -14.71
N VAL A 113 -10.71 6.54 -14.07
CA VAL A 113 -11.65 5.99 -13.07
C VAL A 113 -11.82 6.87 -11.82
N SER A 114 -10.80 7.61 -11.41
CA SER A 114 -10.81 8.38 -10.16
C SER A 114 -9.90 9.62 -10.24
N GLY A 115 -10.00 10.52 -9.25
CA GLY A 115 -8.98 11.53 -8.99
C GLY A 115 -7.87 11.04 -8.05
N ASP A 116 -8.00 9.82 -7.51
CA ASP A 116 -6.95 9.19 -6.71
C ASP A 116 -5.82 8.70 -7.63
N PRO A 117 -4.56 9.16 -7.43
CA PRO A 117 -3.44 8.80 -8.28
C PRO A 117 -3.15 7.30 -8.32
N TYR A 118 -3.41 6.56 -7.23
CA TYR A 118 -3.21 5.11 -7.22
C TYR A 118 -4.19 4.41 -8.15
N LEU A 119 -5.48 4.75 -8.10
CA LEU A 119 -6.50 4.14 -8.96
C LEU A 119 -6.28 4.48 -10.44
N GLN A 120 -5.80 5.69 -10.75
CA GLN A 120 -5.38 6.06 -12.10
C GLN A 120 -4.23 5.20 -12.60
N LEU A 121 -3.20 5.01 -11.77
CA LEU A 121 -2.05 4.17 -12.11
C LEU A 121 -2.45 2.70 -12.27
N ARG A 122 -3.33 2.16 -11.41
CA ARG A 122 -3.87 0.80 -11.56
C ARG A 122 -4.55 0.60 -12.90
N GLN A 123 -5.51 1.46 -13.22
CA GLN A 123 -6.20 1.44 -14.51
C GLN A 123 -5.20 1.56 -15.66
N GLY A 124 -4.29 2.54 -15.59
CA GLY A 124 -3.24 2.78 -16.59
C GLY A 124 -2.33 1.57 -16.81
N SER A 125 -2.00 0.85 -15.75
CA SER A 125 -1.13 -0.33 -15.81
C SER A 125 -1.85 -1.52 -16.45
N ASP A 126 -3.12 -1.76 -16.10
CA ASP A 126 -3.91 -2.86 -16.66
C ASP A 126 -4.12 -2.68 -18.17
N ILE A 127 -4.49 -1.46 -18.61
CA ILE A 127 -4.65 -1.16 -20.04
C ILE A 127 -3.31 -1.19 -20.79
N GLN A 128 -2.22 -0.78 -20.14
CA GLN A 128 -0.87 -0.87 -20.73
C GLN A 128 -0.42 -2.31 -20.93
N ALA A 129 -0.69 -3.18 -19.95
CA ALA A 129 -0.36 -4.60 -20.04
C ALA A 129 -1.15 -5.26 -21.18
N ALA A 130 -2.45 -4.98 -21.29
CA ALA A 130 -3.28 -5.44 -22.39
C ALA A 130 -2.77 -4.95 -23.76
N PHE A 131 -2.41 -3.66 -23.86
CA PHE A 131 -1.82 -3.09 -25.07
C PHE A 131 -0.48 -3.74 -25.42
N SER A 132 0.43 -3.90 -24.44
CA SER A 132 1.77 -4.44 -24.67
C SER A 132 1.68 -5.90 -25.13
N HIS A 133 0.77 -6.69 -24.55
CA HIS A 133 0.48 -8.04 -25.01
C HIS A 133 -0.04 -8.05 -26.46
N LEU A 134 -0.95 -7.15 -26.80
CA LEU A 134 -1.56 -7.06 -28.13
C LEU A 134 -0.54 -6.75 -29.24
N ILE A 135 0.42 -5.86 -28.98
CA ILE A 135 1.30 -5.28 -30.00
C ILE A 135 2.65 -6.02 -30.14
N ASN A 136 3.06 -6.80 -29.15
CA ASN A 136 4.36 -7.46 -29.17
C ASN A 136 4.27 -8.94 -29.54
N GLU A 137 4.89 -9.31 -30.66
CA GLU A 137 5.17 -10.71 -31.01
C GLU A 137 6.35 -11.24 -30.20
N TYR A 138 6.21 -12.47 -29.67
CA TYR A 138 7.18 -13.11 -28.80
C TYR A 138 8.57 -13.14 -29.41
N GLU A 139 8.68 -13.62 -30.64
CA GLU A 139 9.94 -13.73 -31.39
C GLU A 139 10.62 -12.37 -31.60
N ARG A 140 9.84 -11.30 -31.74
CA ARG A 140 10.37 -9.95 -31.93
C ARG A 140 11.04 -9.45 -30.64
N TYR A 141 10.31 -9.45 -29.52
CA TYR A 141 10.81 -8.79 -28.32
C TYR A 141 11.91 -9.57 -27.59
N GLN A 142 12.18 -10.82 -27.98
CA GLN A 142 13.38 -11.55 -27.57
C GLN A 142 14.69 -10.90 -28.04
N SER A 143 14.65 -10.09 -29.10
CA SER A 143 15.83 -9.43 -29.68
C SER A 143 15.69 -7.91 -29.81
N GLN A 144 14.49 -7.36 -29.59
CA GLN A 144 14.20 -5.94 -29.68
C GLN A 144 13.45 -5.43 -28.46
N ALA A 145 13.46 -4.11 -28.26
CA ALA A 145 12.69 -3.46 -27.22
C ALA A 145 11.19 -3.74 -27.36
N VAL A 146 10.56 -4.00 -26.21
CA VAL A 146 9.10 -4.11 -26.09
C VAL A 146 8.47 -2.81 -26.57
N ILE A 147 7.38 -2.89 -27.32
CA ILE A 147 6.62 -1.71 -27.73
C ILE A 147 5.61 -1.41 -26.63
N THR A 148 5.66 -0.19 -26.10
CA THR A 148 4.73 0.32 -25.10
C THR A 148 4.01 1.53 -25.67
N ALA A 149 2.74 1.73 -25.31
CA ALA A 149 2.07 2.99 -25.59
C ALA A 149 2.67 4.08 -24.71
N LEU A 150 3.20 5.13 -25.33
CA LEU A 150 3.66 6.34 -24.64
C LEU A 150 2.56 7.40 -24.59
N THR A 151 1.53 7.25 -25.43
CA THR A 151 0.42 8.18 -25.55
C THR A 151 -0.89 7.50 -25.19
N LEU A 152 -1.66 8.16 -24.34
CA LEU A 152 -3.02 7.79 -23.99
C LEU A 152 -3.98 8.89 -24.43
N THR A 153 -5.09 8.55 -25.08
CA THR A 153 -6.21 9.48 -25.31
C THR A 153 -7.35 9.18 -24.36
N THR A 154 -8.04 10.22 -23.89
CA THR A 154 -9.22 10.07 -23.03
C THR A 154 -10.20 11.21 -23.22
N ASN A 155 -11.48 10.94 -22.94
CA ASN A 155 -12.55 11.94 -22.92
C ASN A 155 -12.78 12.54 -21.51
N SER A 156 -11.96 12.16 -20.52
CA SER A 156 -12.02 12.75 -19.18
C SER A 156 -11.37 14.13 -19.11
N PRO A 157 -12.06 15.17 -18.60
CA PRO A 157 -11.45 16.47 -18.35
C PRO A 157 -10.44 16.39 -17.20
N LEU A 158 -9.63 17.43 -17.07
CA LEU A 158 -8.62 17.53 -16.02
C LEU A 158 -9.26 17.75 -14.65
N ARG A 159 -8.99 16.87 -13.68
CA ARG A 159 -9.50 17.03 -12.30
C ARG A 159 -8.63 17.89 -11.39
N SER A 160 -7.34 17.99 -11.71
CA SER A 160 -6.36 18.83 -11.03
C SER A 160 -5.11 18.97 -11.92
N HIS A 161 -4.22 19.91 -11.59
CA HIS A 161 -2.93 20.04 -12.28
C HIS A 161 -2.03 18.79 -12.16
N GLN A 162 -2.29 17.86 -11.24
CA GLN A 162 -1.57 16.59 -11.11
C GLN A 162 -2.36 15.39 -11.63
N ASP A 163 -3.52 15.62 -12.26
CA ASP A 163 -4.38 14.57 -12.77
C ASP A 163 -3.68 13.77 -13.88
N GLY A 164 -3.61 12.45 -13.71
CA GLY A 164 -2.88 11.54 -14.58
C GLY A 164 -1.37 11.47 -14.31
N ALA A 165 -0.80 12.22 -13.35
CA ALA A 165 0.64 12.22 -13.07
C ALA A 165 1.20 10.80 -12.81
N SER A 166 0.41 9.97 -12.14
CA SER A 166 0.80 8.60 -11.79
C SER A 166 0.87 7.66 -12.99
N LEU A 167 0.20 7.97 -14.11
CA LEU A 167 0.30 7.19 -15.35
C LEU A 167 1.74 7.15 -15.91
N ARG A 168 2.63 8.06 -15.47
CA ARG A 168 4.07 8.02 -15.77
C ARG A 168 4.71 6.69 -15.36
N ALA A 169 4.27 6.10 -14.25
CA ALA A 169 4.76 4.81 -13.75
C ALA A 169 4.22 3.62 -14.57
N ALA A 170 3.11 3.80 -15.30
CA ALA A 170 2.61 2.81 -16.27
C ALA A 170 3.34 2.88 -17.63
N GLY A 171 4.27 3.83 -17.83
CA GLY A 171 4.95 4.02 -19.12
C GLY A 171 4.36 5.14 -19.99
N ILE A 172 3.21 5.72 -19.61
CA ILE A 172 2.60 6.84 -20.35
C ILE A 172 3.46 8.09 -20.19
N ARG A 173 3.59 8.86 -21.27
CA ARG A 173 4.34 10.14 -21.35
C ARG A 173 3.42 11.31 -21.67
N SER A 174 2.42 11.05 -22.52
CA SER A 174 1.46 12.04 -22.97
C SER A 174 0.03 11.54 -22.79
N VAL A 175 -0.82 12.40 -22.23
CA VAL A 175 -2.26 12.17 -22.15
C VAL A 175 -2.95 13.23 -23.01
N ILE A 176 -3.58 12.81 -24.10
CA ILE A 176 -4.37 13.68 -24.98
C ILE A 176 -5.83 13.65 -24.51
N ARG A 177 -6.28 14.77 -23.94
CA ARG A 177 -7.63 15.01 -23.44
C ARG A 177 -8.50 15.45 -24.61
N LEU A 178 -9.25 14.53 -25.19
CA LEU A 178 -10.11 14.73 -26.34
C LEU A 178 -11.35 15.55 -25.98
N SER A 179 -11.90 16.28 -26.95
CA SER A 179 -13.11 17.09 -26.75
C SER A 179 -14.39 16.24 -26.75
N GLY A 180 -15.29 16.52 -25.80
CA GLY A 180 -16.58 15.84 -25.66
C GLY A 180 -16.51 14.55 -24.85
N GLY A 181 -17.60 14.20 -24.15
CA GLY A 181 -17.67 13.06 -23.24
C GLY A 181 -18.19 13.51 -21.87
N ILE A 182 -17.28 13.82 -20.94
CA ILE A 182 -17.60 14.23 -19.58
C ILE A 182 -17.52 15.77 -19.46
N GLU A 183 -18.48 16.37 -18.74
CA GLU A 183 -18.48 17.81 -18.46
C GLU A 183 -17.29 18.22 -17.59
N ASP A 184 -16.54 19.25 -18.03
CA ASP A 184 -15.47 19.86 -17.22
C ASP A 184 -16.07 20.78 -16.14
N THR A 185 -16.43 20.18 -15.02
CA THR A 185 -17.01 20.90 -13.86
C THR A 185 -16.00 21.79 -13.13
N ILE A 186 -14.70 21.55 -13.27
CA ILE A 186 -13.64 22.30 -12.57
C ILE A 186 -13.13 23.47 -13.42
N ARG A 187 -13.33 23.41 -14.74
CA ARG A 187 -12.96 24.44 -15.72
C ARG A 187 -11.46 24.70 -15.79
N LEU A 188 -10.67 23.63 -15.71
CA LEU A 188 -9.22 23.70 -15.88
C LEU A 188 -8.81 23.53 -17.35
N GLN A 189 -9.65 22.93 -18.19
CA GLN A 189 -9.32 22.66 -19.60
C GLN A 189 -9.57 23.90 -20.48
N PRO A 190 -8.56 24.39 -21.21
CA PRO A 190 -8.75 25.49 -22.16
C PRO A 190 -9.63 25.08 -23.35
N ALA A 191 -10.57 25.94 -23.75
CA ALA A 191 -11.47 25.68 -24.88
C ALA A 191 -10.74 25.59 -26.23
N ASP A 192 -9.68 26.39 -26.41
CA ASP A 192 -8.90 26.45 -27.66
C ASP A 192 -7.73 25.45 -27.68
N GLY A 193 -7.68 24.54 -26.71
CA GLY A 193 -6.56 23.61 -26.53
C GLY A 193 -5.38 24.21 -25.75
N GLY A 194 -4.38 23.38 -25.47
CA GLY A 194 -3.22 23.74 -24.65
C GLY A 194 -2.52 22.52 -24.08
N TYR A 195 -1.62 22.73 -23.13
CA TYR A 195 -0.98 21.63 -22.41
C TYR A 195 -0.62 21.99 -20.97
N TRP A 196 -0.39 20.95 -20.16
CA TRP A 196 0.06 21.05 -18.78
C TRP A 196 1.00 19.89 -18.44
N THR A 197 2.11 20.17 -17.77
CA THR A 197 3.07 19.14 -17.32
C THR A 197 2.92 18.90 -15.82
N THR A 198 2.77 17.64 -15.45
CA THR A 198 2.69 17.18 -14.06
C THR A 198 4.07 17.13 -13.40
N GLU A 199 4.13 16.89 -12.10
CA GLU A 199 5.38 16.79 -11.35
C GLU A 199 6.25 15.59 -11.77
N THR A 200 5.64 14.53 -12.30
CA THR A 200 6.32 13.34 -12.84
C THR A 200 6.80 13.54 -14.28
N GLY A 201 6.61 14.74 -14.84
CA GLY A 201 6.96 15.06 -16.23
C GLY A 201 5.95 14.58 -17.28
N LEU A 202 4.86 13.92 -16.87
CA LEU A 202 3.78 13.55 -17.81
C LEU A 202 3.07 14.81 -18.33
N VAL A 203 2.83 14.84 -19.65
CA VAL A 203 2.23 15.98 -20.35
C VAL A 203 0.76 15.69 -20.66
N ASN A 204 -0.15 16.48 -20.09
CA ASN A 204 -1.54 16.53 -20.53
C ASN A 204 -1.64 17.52 -21.69
N THR A 205 -2.19 17.11 -22.83
CA THR A 205 -2.48 17.98 -23.98
C THR A 205 -3.99 18.01 -24.23
N PHE A 206 -4.56 19.17 -24.51
CA PHE A 206 -6.00 19.36 -24.62
C PHE A 206 -6.40 19.60 -26.07
N ALA A 207 -7.33 18.80 -26.57
CA ALA A 207 -7.94 19.03 -27.89
C ALA A 207 -8.97 20.16 -27.81
N SER A 208 -8.98 21.02 -28.82
CA SER A 208 -10.07 21.98 -29.02
C SER A 208 -11.25 21.28 -29.71
N PRO A 209 -12.51 21.58 -29.33
CA PRO A 209 -13.68 21.16 -30.10
C PRO A 209 -13.64 21.64 -31.56
N MET A 210 -12.91 22.72 -31.86
CA MET A 210 -12.78 23.27 -33.22
C MET A 210 -11.99 22.36 -34.16
N SER A 211 -11.10 21.51 -33.64
CA SER A 211 -10.24 20.63 -34.44
C SER A 211 -10.61 19.14 -34.33
N SER A 212 -11.74 18.83 -33.69
CA SER A 212 -12.28 17.47 -33.62
C SER A 212 -13.30 17.23 -34.73
N THR A 213 -13.21 16.10 -35.43
CA THR A 213 -14.22 15.73 -36.45
C THR A 213 -15.52 15.19 -35.84
N ARG A 214 -15.51 14.92 -34.53
CA ARG A 214 -16.68 14.52 -33.76
C ARG A 214 -17.82 15.55 -33.95
N PRO A 215 -19.07 15.10 -34.15
CA PRO A 215 -20.22 15.98 -34.18
C PRO A 215 -20.36 16.81 -32.89
N VAL A 216 -20.75 18.08 -33.03
CA VAL A 216 -20.96 19.00 -31.89
C VAL A 216 -22.15 18.56 -31.01
N THR A 217 -23.14 17.90 -31.60
CA THR A 217 -24.31 17.33 -30.91
C THR A 217 -24.44 15.85 -31.24
N ALA A 218 -24.95 15.05 -30.29
CA ALA A 218 -25.26 13.63 -30.54
C ALA A 218 -26.22 13.50 -31.73
N GLY A 219 -25.83 12.70 -32.74
CA GLY A 219 -26.59 12.54 -33.99
C GLY A 219 -26.35 13.62 -35.06
N GLY A 220 -25.46 14.59 -34.82
CA GLY A 220 -25.04 15.56 -35.83
C GLY A 220 -24.12 14.94 -36.91
N GLY A 221 -24.01 15.60 -38.06
CA GLY A 221 -23.09 15.19 -39.12
C GLY A 221 -21.61 15.41 -38.76
N LEU A 222 -20.72 14.68 -39.44
CA LEU A 222 -19.27 14.86 -39.33
C LEU A 222 -18.85 16.28 -39.71
N MET A 223 -17.79 16.80 -39.09
CA MET A 223 -17.24 18.09 -39.46
C MET A 223 -16.78 18.07 -40.93
N ALA A 224 -17.26 19.02 -41.73
CA ALA A 224 -16.83 19.17 -43.12
C ALA A 224 -15.32 19.53 -43.18
N PRO A 225 -14.51 18.91 -44.06
CA PRO A 225 -13.08 19.19 -44.13
C PRO A 225 -12.73 20.66 -44.37
N ALA A 226 -13.53 21.40 -45.12
CA ALA A 226 -13.35 22.84 -45.33
C ALA A 226 -13.51 23.66 -44.04
N ALA A 227 -14.48 23.29 -43.18
CA ALA A 227 -14.66 23.91 -41.87
C ALA A 227 -13.48 23.58 -40.95
N LEU A 228 -13.03 22.32 -40.96
CA LEU A 228 -11.84 21.89 -40.22
C LEU A 228 -10.59 22.68 -40.64
N ALA A 229 -10.37 22.88 -41.95
CA ALA A 229 -9.26 23.68 -42.46
C ALA A 229 -9.28 25.12 -41.94
N SER A 230 -10.44 25.77 -41.95
CA SER A 230 -10.63 27.13 -41.40
C SER A 230 -10.37 27.17 -39.89
N ASN A 231 -10.81 26.14 -39.15
CA ASN A 231 -10.58 26.04 -37.72
C ASN A 231 -9.11 25.81 -37.39
N ILE A 232 -8.41 24.94 -38.13
CA ILE A 232 -6.96 24.73 -37.98
C ILE A 232 -6.21 26.03 -38.24
N ALA A 233 -6.56 26.78 -39.29
CA ALA A 233 -5.94 28.08 -39.58
C ALA A 233 -6.14 29.08 -38.43
N THR A 234 -7.33 29.09 -37.82
CA THR A 234 -7.63 29.93 -36.65
C THR A 234 -6.79 29.52 -35.44
N LEU A 235 -6.71 28.23 -35.13
CA LEU A 235 -5.92 27.72 -34.00
C LEU A 235 -4.42 27.90 -34.21
N SER A 236 -3.94 27.88 -35.46
CA SER A 236 -2.53 28.07 -35.81
C SER A 236 -2.00 29.47 -35.48
N ALA A 237 -2.90 30.45 -35.22
CA ALA A 237 -2.52 31.77 -34.74
C ALA A 237 -2.10 31.78 -33.26
N ASN A 238 -2.38 30.71 -32.51
CA ASN A 238 -2.02 30.55 -31.11
C ASN A 238 -0.79 29.64 -30.94
N ASP A 239 -0.07 29.78 -29.82
CA ASP A 239 1.13 28.98 -29.48
C ASP A 239 0.83 27.59 -28.89
N ASN A 240 -0.41 27.11 -29.00
CA ASN A 240 -0.84 25.85 -28.40
C ASN A 240 -0.75 24.68 -29.39
N PRO A 241 -0.49 23.45 -28.91
CA PRO A 241 -0.63 22.24 -29.73
C PRO A 241 -2.05 22.12 -30.31
N ILE A 242 -2.13 21.77 -31.59
CA ILE A 242 -3.40 21.51 -32.27
C ILE A 242 -3.59 19.99 -32.35
N ILE A 243 -4.70 19.49 -31.81
CA ILE A 243 -5.08 18.09 -31.89
C ILE A 243 -6.20 17.93 -32.92
N VAL A 244 -5.90 17.32 -34.05
CA VAL A 244 -6.90 16.91 -35.03
C VAL A 244 -7.40 15.51 -34.66
N ASP A 245 -8.51 15.46 -33.93
CA ASP A 245 -9.12 14.19 -33.47
C ASP A 245 -10.11 13.66 -34.49
N ILE A 246 -9.93 12.40 -34.87
CA ILE A 246 -10.78 11.65 -35.82
C ILE A 246 -11.29 10.39 -35.11
N PRO A 247 -12.44 10.43 -34.42
CA PRO A 247 -12.96 9.25 -33.73
C PRO A 247 -13.44 8.21 -34.74
N PHE A 248 -12.77 7.05 -34.81
CA PHE A 248 -12.99 6.06 -35.87
C PHE A 248 -14.44 5.58 -35.93
N GLY A 249 -15.06 5.34 -34.76
CA GLY A 249 -16.46 4.90 -34.66
C GLY A 249 -17.48 5.88 -35.28
N THR A 250 -17.15 7.17 -35.37
CA THR A 250 -18.06 8.19 -35.97
C THR A 250 -18.08 8.12 -37.51
N LEU A 251 -17.13 7.42 -38.12
CA LEU A 251 -17.01 7.28 -39.57
C LEU A 251 -17.76 6.04 -40.11
N THR A 252 -18.36 5.25 -39.22
CA THR A 252 -19.03 3.98 -39.57
C THR A 252 -20.13 4.15 -40.61
N GLY A 253 -20.83 5.30 -40.60
CA GLY A 253 -21.90 5.63 -41.54
C GLY A 253 -21.46 6.05 -42.95
N LEU A 254 -20.16 6.26 -43.21
CA LEU A 254 -19.65 6.56 -44.55
C LEU A 254 -19.48 5.29 -45.38
N GLY A 255 -19.63 5.38 -46.71
CA GLY A 255 -19.16 4.33 -47.63
C GLY A 255 -17.64 4.24 -47.68
N ASP A 256 -17.08 3.19 -48.29
CA ASP A 256 -15.62 3.00 -48.34
C ASP A 256 -14.90 4.06 -49.17
N GLY A 257 -15.48 4.49 -50.30
CA GLY A 257 -14.95 5.60 -51.11
C GLY A 257 -15.01 6.92 -50.35
N ASP A 258 -16.16 7.24 -49.76
CA ASP A 258 -16.37 8.47 -48.99
C ASP A 258 -15.43 8.57 -47.77
N LEU A 259 -15.13 7.44 -47.13
CA LEU A 259 -14.17 7.36 -46.02
C LEU A 259 -12.76 7.77 -46.46
N ALA A 260 -12.28 7.20 -47.57
CA ALA A 260 -10.95 7.49 -48.11
C ALA A 260 -10.84 8.95 -48.56
N ASP A 261 -11.87 9.46 -49.24
CA ASP A 261 -11.97 10.84 -49.69
C ASP A 261 -12.02 11.82 -48.52
N TYR A 262 -12.78 11.50 -47.47
CA TYR A 262 -12.82 12.29 -46.25
C TYR A 262 -11.44 12.37 -45.59
N GLY A 263 -10.78 11.22 -45.39
CA GLY A 263 -9.42 11.16 -44.85
C GLY A 263 -8.41 11.96 -45.68
N ALA A 264 -8.50 11.88 -47.01
CA ALA A 264 -7.62 12.61 -47.92
C ALA A 264 -7.81 14.14 -47.81
N GLN A 265 -9.05 14.61 -47.68
CA GLN A 265 -9.36 16.03 -47.50
C GLN A 265 -8.91 16.56 -46.12
N VAL A 266 -9.05 15.75 -45.06
CA VAL A 266 -8.50 16.10 -43.73
C VAL A 266 -6.97 16.18 -43.78
N ALA A 267 -6.31 15.19 -44.39
CA ALA A 267 -4.85 15.21 -44.57
C ALA A 267 -4.39 16.43 -45.38
N GLN A 268 -5.13 16.81 -46.43
CA GLN A 268 -4.84 18.01 -47.22
C GLN A 268 -4.98 19.30 -46.39
N SER A 269 -5.96 19.35 -45.49
CA SER A 269 -6.16 20.48 -44.58
C SER A 269 -4.97 20.65 -43.63
N VAL A 270 -4.46 19.54 -43.09
CA VAL A 270 -3.24 19.53 -42.25
C VAL A 270 -2.02 19.95 -43.05
N LEU A 271 -1.84 19.43 -44.27
CA LEU A 271 -0.73 19.82 -45.14
C LEU A 271 -0.74 21.30 -45.51
N ALA A 272 -1.92 21.87 -45.80
CA ALA A 272 -2.06 23.29 -46.07
C ALA A 272 -1.63 24.14 -44.87
N ALA A 273 -1.98 23.71 -43.65
CA ALA A 273 -1.52 24.37 -42.42
C ALA A 273 0.00 24.26 -42.25
N VAL A 274 0.59 23.09 -42.48
CA VAL A 274 2.06 22.90 -42.41
C VAL A 274 2.78 23.76 -43.46
N ALA A 275 2.25 23.84 -44.68
CA ALA A 275 2.80 24.65 -45.75
C ALA A 275 2.80 26.16 -45.44
N SER A 276 1.94 26.63 -44.52
CA SER A 276 1.96 28.02 -44.05
C SER A 276 3.21 28.36 -43.21
N GLY A 277 3.95 27.35 -42.73
CA GLY A 277 5.08 27.52 -41.81
C GLY A 277 4.70 27.76 -40.35
N SER A 278 3.40 27.91 -40.04
CA SER A 278 2.92 28.19 -38.68
C SER A 278 2.89 26.95 -37.78
N VAL A 279 2.72 25.76 -38.39
CA VAL A 279 2.63 24.49 -37.67
C VAL A 279 3.51 23.42 -38.29
N ARG A 280 3.83 22.38 -37.51
CA ARG A 280 4.55 21.18 -37.96
C ARG A 280 3.80 19.91 -37.56
N ALA A 281 3.54 19.03 -38.52
CA ALA A 281 2.93 17.74 -38.22
C ALA A 281 3.93 16.84 -37.48
N ILE A 282 3.51 16.28 -36.34
CA ILE A 282 4.39 15.53 -35.46
C ILE A 282 3.64 14.43 -34.72
N LEU A 283 4.32 13.31 -34.47
CA LEU A 283 3.83 12.27 -33.55
C LEU A 283 3.98 12.74 -32.09
N PRO A 284 2.99 12.52 -31.21
CA PRO A 284 3.07 12.80 -29.78
C PRO A 284 4.37 12.34 -29.11
N GLN A 285 4.84 11.12 -29.42
CA GLN A 285 6.10 10.58 -28.88
C GLN A 285 7.30 11.47 -29.26
N LYS A 286 7.34 11.99 -30.49
CA LYS A 286 8.42 12.87 -30.96
C LYS A 286 8.32 14.26 -30.35
N LEU A 287 7.11 14.76 -30.09
CA LEU A 287 6.90 16.02 -29.37
C LEU A 287 7.46 15.93 -27.96
N TYR A 288 7.18 14.83 -27.25
CA TYR A 288 7.73 14.57 -25.93
C TYR A 288 9.27 14.51 -25.94
N VAL A 289 9.87 13.79 -26.88
CA VAL A 289 11.34 13.71 -27.06
C VAL A 289 11.97 15.07 -27.41
N GLN A 290 11.29 15.92 -28.18
CA GLN A 290 11.78 17.24 -28.60
C GLN A 290 11.63 18.33 -27.53
N SER A 291 10.76 18.15 -26.54
CA SER A 291 10.54 19.12 -25.46
C SER A 291 11.76 19.18 -24.51
N LYS A 292 12.77 19.98 -24.91
CA LYS A 292 14.03 20.43 -24.26
C LYS A 292 14.59 19.62 -23.06
N ASP A 293 15.84 19.14 -23.22
CA ASP A 293 16.91 18.88 -22.22
C ASP A 293 16.63 18.12 -20.91
N THR A 294 15.43 17.60 -20.68
CA THR A 294 15.12 16.85 -19.47
C THR A 294 15.29 15.35 -19.72
N GLY A 295 16.03 14.66 -18.84
CA GLY A 295 16.22 13.22 -18.87
C GLY A 295 14.90 12.46 -18.69
N ASN A 296 14.18 12.28 -19.79
CA ASN A 296 12.78 11.88 -19.88
C ASN A 296 12.57 10.37 -20.02
N ARG A 297 13.62 9.67 -20.43
CA ARG A 297 13.76 8.22 -20.43
C ARG A 297 14.70 7.81 -19.31
N LEU A 298 14.26 6.90 -18.46
CA LEU A 298 14.99 6.46 -17.29
C LEU A 298 15.53 5.05 -17.52
N VAL A 299 16.84 4.88 -17.38
CA VAL A 299 17.48 3.55 -17.37
C VAL A 299 18.04 3.30 -15.99
N VAL A 300 17.46 2.33 -15.29
CA VAL A 300 17.94 1.92 -13.97
C VAL A 300 19.24 1.14 -14.16
N VAL A 301 20.31 1.52 -13.47
CA VAL A 301 21.54 0.72 -13.41
C VAL A 301 21.45 -0.16 -12.17
N ARG A 302 21.36 -1.47 -12.39
CA ARG A 302 21.22 -2.50 -11.36
C ARG A 302 22.45 -3.41 -11.38
N VAL A 303 23.01 -3.64 -10.21
CA VAL A 303 24.12 -4.58 -10.00
C VAL A 303 23.60 -5.69 -9.10
N ASP A 304 23.77 -6.95 -9.51
CA ASP A 304 23.26 -8.09 -8.74
C ASP A 304 24.39 -8.86 -8.05
N ASP A 305 24.00 -9.69 -7.10
CA ASP A 305 24.82 -10.70 -6.42
C ASP A 305 25.81 -10.23 -5.35
N PHE A 306 25.68 -9.01 -4.79
CA PHE A 306 26.46 -8.65 -3.62
C PHE A 306 26.10 -9.57 -2.45
N ARG A 307 27.09 -10.26 -1.89
CA ARG A 307 26.92 -11.28 -0.85
C ARG A 307 28.16 -11.25 0.02
N VAL A 308 28.12 -11.82 1.23
CA VAL A 308 29.32 -12.00 2.06
C VAL A 308 30.14 -13.17 1.49
N ASP A 309 31.21 -12.90 0.74
CA ASP A 309 32.15 -13.90 0.22
C ASP A 309 33.56 -13.30 0.03
N PRO A 310 34.57 -13.71 0.81
CA PRO A 310 35.89 -13.08 0.80
C PRO A 310 36.60 -13.14 -0.55
N ASP A 311 36.25 -14.11 -1.40
CA ASP A 311 36.84 -14.22 -2.74
C ASP A 311 36.17 -13.26 -3.74
N TRP A 312 34.92 -12.85 -3.49
CA TRP A 312 34.11 -12.10 -4.46
C TRP A 312 33.95 -10.63 -4.08
N ASP A 313 33.83 -10.34 -2.77
CA ASP A 313 33.57 -9.01 -2.23
C ASP A 313 34.55 -7.96 -2.77
N PRO A 314 35.88 -8.19 -2.78
CA PRO A 314 36.80 -7.16 -3.26
C PRO A 314 36.56 -6.75 -4.71
N SER A 315 36.18 -7.70 -5.57
CA SER A 315 35.95 -7.46 -6.99
C SER A 315 34.62 -6.74 -7.25
N HIS A 316 33.57 -7.11 -6.51
CA HIS A 316 32.25 -6.48 -6.59
C HIS A 316 32.31 -5.05 -6.05
N ILE A 317 32.87 -4.88 -4.85
CA ILE A 317 33.07 -3.59 -4.19
C ILE A 317 33.86 -2.65 -5.10
N ALA A 318 35.00 -3.09 -5.64
CA ALA A 318 35.82 -2.26 -6.54
C ALA A 318 35.07 -1.87 -7.82
N PHE A 319 34.23 -2.77 -8.36
CA PHE A 319 33.43 -2.47 -9.55
C PHE A 319 32.36 -1.41 -9.26
N VAL A 320 31.62 -1.55 -8.17
CA VAL A 320 30.58 -0.58 -7.78
C VAL A 320 31.19 0.78 -7.43
N TYR A 321 32.31 0.83 -6.71
CA TYR A 321 33.04 2.09 -6.48
C TYR A 321 33.40 2.79 -7.79
N LYS A 322 33.92 2.04 -8.77
CA LYS A 322 34.27 2.60 -10.07
C LYS A 322 33.06 3.22 -10.79
N LEU A 323 31.89 2.59 -10.69
CA LEU A 323 30.65 3.15 -11.26
C LEU A 323 30.26 4.47 -10.59
N ILE A 324 30.29 4.51 -9.26
CA ILE A 324 29.94 5.69 -8.46
C ILE A 324 30.94 6.82 -8.68
N GLU A 325 32.25 6.53 -8.72
CA GLU A 325 33.31 7.49 -9.07
C GLU A 325 33.14 8.04 -10.49
N ALA A 326 32.72 7.21 -11.44
CA ALA A 326 32.42 7.62 -12.82
C ALA A 326 31.14 8.45 -12.96
N GLY A 327 30.37 8.64 -11.89
CA GLY A 327 29.16 9.47 -11.92
C GLY A 327 27.85 8.68 -11.96
N TYR A 328 27.88 7.36 -12.10
CA TYR A 328 26.69 6.56 -12.37
C TYR A 328 25.94 6.19 -11.08
N PRO A 329 24.62 6.41 -11.01
CA PRO A 329 23.80 5.84 -9.95
C PRO A 329 23.68 4.33 -10.11
N VAL A 330 23.53 3.62 -8.99
CA VAL A 330 23.51 2.16 -8.93
C VAL A 330 22.53 1.71 -7.84
N THR A 331 21.69 0.72 -8.15
CA THR A 331 21.09 -0.14 -7.12
C THR A 331 21.85 -1.46 -7.03
N ASP A 332 22.28 -1.83 -5.82
CA ASP A 332 23.03 -3.04 -5.52
C ASP A 332 22.12 -4.11 -4.90
N GLY A 333 22.07 -5.29 -5.51
CA GLY A 333 21.26 -6.43 -5.11
C GLY A 333 21.94 -7.25 -4.02
N ILE A 334 21.44 -7.12 -2.79
CA ILE A 334 22.06 -7.68 -1.60
C ILE A 334 21.47 -9.05 -1.27
N ILE A 335 22.34 -10.06 -1.17
CA ILE A 335 22.05 -11.40 -0.66
C ILE A 335 22.51 -11.45 0.80
N PRO A 336 21.57 -11.42 1.76
CA PRO A 336 21.90 -11.20 3.16
C PRO A 336 22.44 -12.43 3.90
N ALA A 337 22.18 -13.64 3.40
CA ALA A 337 22.54 -14.89 4.08
C ALA A 337 23.07 -15.96 3.11
N PRO A 338 24.12 -15.67 2.30
CA PRO A 338 24.75 -16.69 1.47
C PRO A 338 25.33 -17.83 2.32
N ARG A 339 25.73 -18.93 1.67
CA ARG A 339 26.34 -20.09 2.37
C ARG A 339 27.56 -19.73 3.21
N ALA A 340 28.30 -18.69 2.84
CA ALA A 340 29.53 -18.26 3.51
C ALA A 340 29.28 -17.51 4.84
N GLY A 341 28.09 -16.93 5.07
CA GLY A 341 27.81 -16.22 6.31
C GLY A 341 26.57 -15.34 6.27
N LEU A 342 26.25 -14.73 7.41
CA LEU A 342 25.19 -13.72 7.54
C LEU A 342 25.79 -12.32 7.42
N LEU A 343 25.10 -11.44 6.70
CA LEU A 343 25.49 -10.03 6.53
C LEU A 343 25.65 -9.31 7.88
N SER A 344 24.78 -9.58 8.85
CA SER A 344 24.88 -9.01 10.20
C SER A 344 26.18 -9.37 10.93
N ARG A 345 26.87 -10.44 10.52
CA ARG A 345 28.10 -10.93 11.15
C ARG A 345 29.37 -10.52 10.41
N ASP A 346 29.26 -9.92 9.23
CA ASP A 346 30.40 -9.49 8.42
C ASP A 346 30.63 -7.98 8.53
N GLU A 347 31.63 -7.56 9.31
CA GLU A 347 31.88 -6.14 9.55
C GLU A 347 32.37 -5.39 8.29
N VAL A 348 33.04 -6.08 7.36
CA VAL A 348 33.59 -5.47 6.14
C VAL A 348 32.46 -5.05 5.21
N SER A 349 31.57 -5.98 4.86
CA SER A 349 30.40 -5.71 4.02
C SER A 349 29.45 -4.71 4.67
N LYS A 350 29.22 -4.80 5.99
CA LYS A 350 28.39 -3.81 6.70
C LYS A 350 28.99 -2.41 6.63
N ALA A 351 30.29 -2.27 6.88
CA ALA A 351 30.96 -0.98 6.83
C ALA A 351 30.90 -0.38 5.41
N TYR A 352 31.15 -1.20 4.39
CA TYR A 352 31.01 -0.82 2.99
C TYR A 352 29.59 -0.34 2.67
N LEU A 353 28.56 -1.15 2.93
CA LEU A 353 27.18 -0.80 2.59
C LEU A 353 26.70 0.46 3.33
N ARG A 354 27.10 0.65 4.59
CA ARG A 354 26.78 1.86 5.36
C ARG A 354 27.45 3.09 4.78
N ALA A 355 28.75 3.01 4.45
CA ALA A 355 29.48 4.12 3.85
C ALA A 355 28.91 4.49 2.48
N MET A 356 28.65 3.51 1.62
CA MET A 356 28.07 3.74 0.30
C MET A 356 26.66 4.34 0.38
N SER A 357 25.88 3.98 1.39
CA SER A 357 24.52 4.50 1.59
C SER A 357 24.45 6.00 1.85
N GLU A 358 25.58 6.67 2.15
CA GLU A 358 25.67 8.13 2.26
C GLU A 358 25.65 8.82 0.88
N ASP A 359 26.05 8.13 -0.19
CA ASP A 359 25.96 8.66 -1.55
C ASP A 359 24.54 8.48 -2.09
N ARG A 360 23.87 9.58 -2.43
CA ARG A 360 22.51 9.59 -3.02
C ARG A 360 22.37 8.74 -4.29
N ARG A 361 23.49 8.51 -5.01
CA ARG A 361 23.54 7.71 -6.24
C ARG A 361 23.53 6.22 -5.94
N TYR A 362 23.86 5.81 -4.72
CA TYR A 362 23.83 4.42 -4.29
C TYR A 362 22.51 4.06 -3.60
N ASP A 363 21.94 2.95 -4.02
CA ASP A 363 20.71 2.37 -3.50
C ASP A 363 20.88 0.86 -3.30
N ILE A 364 20.04 0.26 -2.47
CA ILE A 364 20.10 -1.17 -2.14
C ILE A 364 18.76 -1.85 -2.41
N ALA A 365 18.84 -3.07 -2.94
CA ALA A 365 17.72 -3.96 -3.13
C ALA A 365 17.92 -5.24 -2.31
N ALA A 366 16.83 -5.82 -1.81
CA ALA A 366 16.89 -7.19 -1.29
C ALA A 366 16.86 -8.18 -2.45
N HIS A 367 17.77 -9.16 -2.45
CA HIS A 367 17.93 -10.13 -3.52
C HIS A 367 17.82 -11.59 -3.00
N GLY A 368 16.67 -11.91 -2.42
CA GLY A 368 16.43 -13.20 -1.77
C GLY A 368 17.01 -13.32 -0.36
N TRP A 369 17.16 -14.57 0.11
CA TRP A 369 17.79 -14.90 1.39
C TRP A 369 19.21 -15.44 1.19
N ASN A 370 19.34 -16.59 0.51
CA ASN A 370 20.60 -17.29 0.26
C ASN A 370 20.89 -17.51 -1.23
N HIS A 371 19.99 -17.05 -2.10
CA HIS A 371 20.12 -17.12 -3.56
C HIS A 371 20.25 -18.57 -4.09
N THR A 372 19.49 -19.51 -3.51
CA THR A 372 19.38 -20.88 -4.03
C THR A 372 18.55 -20.95 -5.32
N PRO A 373 18.77 -21.96 -6.17
CA PRO A 373 17.86 -22.24 -7.29
C PRO A 373 16.42 -22.44 -6.79
N SER A 374 15.46 -21.77 -7.41
CA SER A 374 14.03 -21.83 -7.05
C SER A 374 13.75 -21.48 -5.58
N GLU A 375 14.49 -20.55 -4.99
CA GLU A 375 14.32 -20.15 -3.58
C GLU A 375 12.87 -19.79 -3.23
N LEU A 376 12.15 -19.14 -4.16
CA LEU A 376 10.78 -18.64 -3.99
C LEU A 376 9.75 -19.45 -4.80
N LEU A 377 10.13 -19.95 -5.98
CA LEU A 377 9.21 -20.62 -6.90
C LEU A 377 8.64 -21.93 -6.33
N GLY A 378 7.31 -22.06 -6.30
CA GLY A 378 6.60 -23.28 -5.88
C GLY A 378 6.44 -23.44 -4.36
N ASN A 379 6.79 -22.41 -3.60
CA ASN A 379 6.62 -22.41 -2.14
C ASN A 379 5.18 -22.09 -1.72
N SER A 380 4.87 -22.37 -0.45
CA SER A 380 3.68 -21.80 0.17
C SER A 380 3.89 -20.31 0.45
N LEU A 381 2.80 -19.53 0.43
CA LEU A 381 2.77 -18.11 0.83
C LEU A 381 3.50 -17.85 2.14
N ARG A 382 3.35 -18.74 3.13
CA ARG A 382 3.99 -18.58 4.44
C ARG A 382 5.51 -18.71 4.36
N LYS A 383 6.02 -19.67 3.60
CA LYS A 383 7.46 -19.88 3.42
C LYS A 383 8.09 -18.70 2.69
N ASP A 384 7.47 -18.23 1.62
CA ASP A 384 7.93 -17.05 0.89
C ASP A 384 7.92 -15.80 1.77
N PHE A 385 6.85 -15.59 2.54
CA PHE A 385 6.80 -14.48 3.49
C PHE A 385 7.94 -14.53 4.50
N ASP A 386 8.25 -15.70 5.06
CA ASP A 386 9.34 -15.83 6.03
C ASP A 386 10.72 -15.60 5.41
N LEU A 387 10.96 -16.04 4.16
CA LEU A 387 12.20 -15.80 3.41
C LEU A 387 12.38 -14.32 3.05
N ILE A 388 11.36 -13.72 2.41
CA ILE A 388 11.40 -12.31 1.96
C ILE A 388 11.53 -11.38 3.17
N ARG A 389 10.70 -11.56 4.20
CA ARG A 389 10.78 -10.77 5.42
C ARG A 389 12.15 -10.91 6.08
N GLY A 390 12.66 -12.14 6.19
CA GLY A 390 13.98 -12.40 6.77
C GLY A 390 15.07 -11.65 6.02
N GLY A 391 15.09 -11.74 4.69
CA GLY A 391 16.09 -11.09 3.86
C GLY A 391 16.07 -9.57 3.98
N ILE A 392 14.89 -8.95 3.83
CA ILE A 392 14.76 -7.50 3.94
C ILE A 392 15.11 -7.02 5.36
N SER A 393 14.72 -7.77 6.40
CA SER A 393 15.03 -7.41 7.80
C SER A 393 16.53 -7.48 8.08
N GLU A 394 17.21 -8.50 7.57
CA GLU A 394 18.67 -8.67 7.73
C GLU A 394 19.44 -7.55 7.01
N VAL A 395 19.02 -7.17 5.80
CA VAL A 395 19.56 -6.00 5.09
C VAL A 395 19.31 -4.73 5.90
N TYR A 396 18.07 -4.46 6.31
CA TYR A 396 17.71 -3.26 7.07
C TYR A 396 18.49 -3.13 8.39
N ARG A 397 18.58 -4.20 9.18
CA ARG A 397 19.32 -4.19 10.46
C ARG A 397 20.83 -4.00 10.25
N SER A 398 21.36 -4.48 9.14
CA SER A 398 22.78 -4.36 8.81
C SER A 398 23.15 -2.97 8.31
N THR A 399 22.30 -2.34 7.48
CA THR A 399 22.60 -1.07 6.80
C THR A 399 21.92 0.15 7.42
N GLY A 400 20.83 -0.03 8.17
CA GLY A 400 19.94 1.05 8.62
C GLY A 400 18.99 1.58 7.54
N ARG A 401 19.08 1.07 6.31
CA ARG A 401 18.31 1.52 5.14
C ARG A 401 17.34 0.43 4.71
N SER A 402 16.05 0.77 4.58
CA SER A 402 15.07 -0.17 4.05
C SER A 402 15.16 -0.21 2.52
N PRO A 403 15.32 -1.40 1.92
CA PRO A 403 15.25 -1.54 0.46
C PRO A 403 13.92 -1.02 -0.09
N VAL A 404 13.99 -0.22 -1.15
CA VAL A 404 12.79 0.22 -1.89
C VAL A 404 12.37 -0.80 -2.95
N SER A 405 13.28 -1.69 -3.33
CA SER A 405 13.07 -2.68 -4.38
C SER A 405 13.43 -4.09 -3.92
N TYR A 406 12.66 -5.06 -4.44
CA TYR A 406 12.95 -6.47 -4.29
C TYR A 406 13.28 -7.10 -5.65
N ILE A 407 14.28 -7.97 -5.64
CA ILE A 407 14.74 -8.70 -6.81
C ILE A 407 14.69 -10.20 -6.50
N PRO A 408 13.87 -11.01 -7.20
CA PRO A 408 13.85 -12.44 -6.99
C PRO A 408 15.16 -13.10 -7.50
N PRO A 409 15.80 -14.00 -6.73
CA PRO A 409 16.92 -14.79 -7.21
C PRO A 409 16.59 -15.54 -8.51
N ASN A 410 17.51 -15.50 -9.47
CA ASN A 410 17.38 -16.18 -10.77
C ASN A 410 16.12 -15.78 -11.58
N ASP A 411 15.51 -14.63 -11.28
CA ASP A 411 14.22 -14.19 -11.85
C ASP A 411 13.06 -15.17 -11.60
N ALA A 412 13.19 -16.08 -10.62
CA ALA A 412 12.24 -17.15 -10.36
C ALA A 412 11.27 -16.78 -9.22
N PHE A 413 9.99 -16.61 -9.54
CA PHE A 413 8.93 -16.24 -8.60
C PHE A 413 7.54 -16.69 -9.10
N ASP A 414 6.54 -16.65 -8.22
CA ASP A 414 5.12 -16.89 -8.55
C ASP A 414 4.17 -15.91 -7.80
N GLU A 415 2.86 -16.19 -7.83
CA GLU A 415 1.85 -15.38 -7.12
C GLU A 415 2.11 -15.31 -5.61
N ASN A 416 2.50 -16.42 -4.99
CA ASN A 416 2.75 -16.48 -3.55
C ASN A 416 3.92 -15.56 -3.19
N THR A 417 4.92 -15.46 -4.07
CA THR A 417 6.04 -14.53 -3.90
C THR A 417 5.58 -13.07 -3.88
N LEU A 418 4.70 -12.66 -4.79
CA LEU A 418 4.18 -11.29 -4.84
C LEU A 418 3.23 -10.98 -3.67
N ASP A 419 2.37 -11.92 -3.29
CA ASP A 419 1.50 -11.82 -2.12
C ASP A 419 2.32 -11.69 -0.84
N ALA A 420 3.40 -12.48 -0.70
CA ALA A 420 4.34 -12.41 0.41
C ALA A 420 5.06 -11.06 0.46
N LEU A 421 5.54 -10.55 -0.68
CA LEU A 421 6.22 -9.26 -0.76
C LEU A 421 5.31 -8.12 -0.31
N THR A 422 4.03 -8.18 -0.67
CA THR A 422 3.02 -7.17 -0.31
C THR A 422 2.96 -6.93 1.20
N ALA A 423 3.08 -7.99 2.00
CA ALA A 423 3.05 -7.94 3.47
C ALA A 423 4.31 -7.32 4.10
N THR A 424 5.35 -7.05 3.32
CA THR A 424 6.58 -6.36 3.77
C THR A 424 6.55 -4.85 3.52
N GLY A 425 5.56 -4.36 2.76
CA GLY A 425 5.46 -2.95 2.39
C GLY A 425 6.44 -2.49 1.31
N THR A 426 7.18 -3.42 0.68
CA THR A 426 8.12 -3.10 -0.39
C THR A 426 7.37 -2.60 -1.63
N PRO A 427 7.68 -1.40 -2.15
CA PRO A 427 6.88 -0.77 -3.20
C PRO A 427 7.23 -1.23 -4.62
N LEU A 428 8.46 -1.71 -4.85
CA LEU A 428 8.99 -1.98 -6.19
C LEU A 428 9.49 -3.42 -6.31
N PHE A 429 9.23 -4.02 -7.48
CA PHE A 429 9.71 -5.35 -7.85
C PHE A 429 10.40 -5.30 -9.23
N SER A 430 11.53 -5.97 -9.37
CA SER A 430 12.28 -6.02 -10.63
C SER A 430 12.80 -7.42 -10.92
N ALA A 431 12.29 -8.02 -11.99
CA ALA A 431 12.70 -9.32 -12.53
C ALA A 431 12.98 -9.19 -14.05
N ASP A 432 13.19 -10.31 -14.74
CA ASP A 432 13.21 -10.33 -16.20
C ASP A 432 11.81 -10.04 -16.82
N LYS A 433 11.78 -9.76 -18.12
CA LYS A 433 10.59 -9.33 -18.88
C LYS A 433 9.44 -10.36 -18.84
N GLY A 434 9.76 -11.64 -18.66
CA GLY A 434 8.80 -12.74 -18.52
C GLY A 434 7.79 -12.79 -19.67
N ASP A 435 6.50 -12.87 -19.33
CA ASP A 435 5.38 -12.95 -20.29
C ASP A 435 4.71 -11.59 -20.60
N LEU A 436 5.38 -10.49 -20.27
CA LEU A 436 4.88 -9.11 -20.38
C LEU A 436 3.64 -8.77 -19.53
N ARG A 437 3.07 -9.68 -18.75
CA ARG A 437 1.99 -9.31 -17.81
C ARG A 437 2.51 -8.52 -16.61
N ARG A 438 3.81 -8.66 -16.30
CA ARG A 438 4.45 -8.12 -15.09
C ARG A 438 5.76 -7.39 -15.36
N PHE A 439 5.91 -6.85 -16.56
CA PHE A 439 7.16 -6.19 -16.93
C PHE A 439 7.23 -4.71 -16.52
N ALA A 440 6.09 -4.02 -16.44
CA ALA A 440 5.99 -2.60 -16.11
C ALA A 440 4.61 -2.24 -15.51
N GLY A 441 4.55 -1.17 -14.71
CA GLY A 441 3.30 -0.67 -14.11
C GLY A 441 2.98 -1.26 -12.74
N MET A 442 1.93 -0.77 -12.10
CA MET A 442 1.52 -1.19 -10.76
C MET A 442 0.44 -2.25 -10.82
N ASP A 443 0.61 -3.36 -10.11
CA ASP A 443 -0.40 -4.41 -9.99
C ASP A 443 -1.44 -4.16 -8.88
N GLU A 444 -2.45 -5.03 -8.76
CA GLU A 444 -3.53 -4.95 -7.76
C GLU A 444 -3.06 -5.00 -6.31
N ARG A 445 -1.85 -5.51 -6.07
CA ARG A 445 -1.24 -5.57 -4.74
C ARG A 445 -0.61 -4.24 -4.36
N GLY A 446 -0.56 -3.30 -5.30
CA GLY A 446 0.16 -2.06 -5.18
C GLY A 446 1.66 -2.26 -5.24
N ILE A 447 2.17 -3.19 -6.06
CA ILE A 447 3.60 -3.35 -6.34
C ILE A 447 3.88 -2.73 -7.72
N LEU A 448 4.85 -1.83 -7.79
CA LEU A 448 5.33 -1.28 -9.06
C LEU A 448 6.36 -2.25 -9.67
N HIS A 449 6.03 -2.82 -10.82
CA HIS A 449 6.92 -3.66 -11.61
C HIS A 449 7.83 -2.78 -12.47
N VAL A 450 9.14 -3.01 -12.36
CA VAL A 450 10.19 -2.35 -13.17
C VAL A 450 11.11 -3.45 -13.70
N SER A 451 10.57 -4.23 -14.63
CA SER A 451 11.11 -5.50 -15.09
C SER A 451 11.36 -5.51 -16.60
N ASN A 452 11.45 -4.34 -17.25
CA ASN A 452 12.04 -4.22 -18.59
C ASN A 452 13.58 -4.37 -18.51
N THR A 453 14.03 -5.52 -18.01
CA THR A 453 15.42 -5.80 -17.64
C THR A 453 16.19 -6.32 -18.85
N VAL A 454 17.40 -5.79 -19.04
CA VAL A 454 18.34 -6.19 -20.08
C VAL A 454 19.68 -6.52 -19.42
N LYS A 455 20.17 -7.73 -19.70
CA LYS A 455 21.42 -8.28 -19.15
C LYS A 455 22.48 -8.37 -20.24
N PHE A 456 23.76 -8.28 -19.86
CA PHE A 456 24.84 -8.59 -20.80
C PHE A 456 24.93 -10.07 -21.10
N GLU A 457 24.67 -10.91 -20.10
CA GLU A 457 24.77 -12.35 -20.20
C GLU A 457 23.70 -12.89 -21.16
N LYS A 458 24.13 -13.46 -22.29
CA LYS A 458 23.22 -14.09 -23.25
C LYS A 458 22.69 -15.43 -22.73
N SER A 459 23.53 -16.17 -21.99
CA SER A 459 23.20 -17.44 -21.35
C SER A 459 24.15 -17.72 -20.19
N TRP A 460 23.71 -18.56 -19.24
CA TRP A 460 24.50 -19.00 -18.10
C TRP A 460 25.22 -20.32 -18.42
N SER A 461 26.34 -20.25 -19.16
CA SER A 461 27.23 -21.37 -19.52
C SER A 461 28.64 -21.20 -18.93
N ASP A 462 29.51 -22.22 -19.02
CA ASP A 462 30.87 -22.18 -18.42
C ASP A 462 31.73 -20.98 -18.87
N ASP A 463 31.68 -20.61 -20.16
CA ASP A 463 32.23 -19.34 -20.68
C ASP A 463 31.07 -18.38 -21.02
N ILE A 464 30.51 -17.73 -19.99
CA ILE A 464 29.31 -16.87 -20.08
C ILE A 464 29.44 -15.87 -21.25
N PRO A 465 28.69 -16.06 -22.36
CA PRO A 465 28.79 -15.20 -23.52
C PRO A 465 28.06 -13.88 -23.26
N TYR A 466 28.69 -12.78 -23.65
CA TYR A 466 28.11 -11.44 -23.56
C TYR A 466 27.43 -11.05 -24.88
N ARG A 467 26.30 -10.35 -24.77
CA ARG A 467 25.70 -9.61 -25.88
C ARG A 467 26.64 -8.50 -26.33
N THR A 468 26.63 -8.18 -27.62
CA THR A 468 27.31 -6.98 -28.12
C THR A 468 26.58 -5.73 -27.63
N LYS A 469 27.28 -4.58 -27.68
CA LYS A 469 26.68 -3.28 -27.34
C LYS A 469 25.43 -2.99 -28.17
N ASP A 470 25.46 -3.25 -29.48
CA ASP A 470 24.33 -3.04 -30.37
C ASP A 470 23.12 -3.91 -29.99
N GLN A 471 23.35 -5.18 -29.64
CA GLN A 471 22.28 -6.07 -29.16
C GLN A 471 21.66 -5.59 -27.85
N VAL A 472 22.49 -5.02 -26.95
CA VAL A 472 21.98 -4.40 -25.72
C VAL A 472 21.12 -3.18 -26.06
N PHE A 473 21.55 -2.32 -26.98
CA PHE A 473 20.74 -1.17 -27.40
C PHE A 473 19.46 -1.56 -28.12
N ASP A 474 19.48 -2.59 -28.96
CA ASP A 474 18.27 -3.10 -29.61
C ASP A 474 17.24 -3.55 -28.56
N LEU A 475 17.69 -4.18 -27.47
CA LEU A 475 16.84 -4.66 -26.37
C LEU A 475 16.34 -3.56 -25.42
N ILE A 476 17.15 -2.54 -25.16
CA ILE A 476 16.78 -1.39 -24.31
C ILE A 476 15.89 -0.41 -25.12
N GLY A 477 16.14 -0.27 -26.43
CA GLY A 477 15.41 0.60 -27.35
C GLY A 477 15.82 2.06 -27.23
N THR A 478 14.95 2.98 -27.65
CA THR A 478 15.20 4.43 -27.55
C THR A 478 14.14 5.18 -26.75
N ASP A 479 12.99 4.56 -26.45
CA ASP A 479 11.83 5.27 -25.90
C ASP A 479 11.43 4.81 -24.49
N ASN A 480 11.41 3.50 -24.24
CA ASN A 480 10.98 2.95 -22.95
C ASN A 480 11.98 3.22 -21.84
N ASP A 481 11.47 3.31 -20.61
CA ASP A 481 12.29 3.06 -19.44
C ASP A 481 12.76 1.59 -19.41
N ALA A 482 13.94 1.34 -18.87
CA ALA A 482 14.54 0.02 -18.82
C ALA A 482 15.36 -0.19 -17.54
N VAL A 483 15.69 -1.44 -17.25
CA VAL A 483 16.68 -1.81 -16.25
C VAL A 483 17.87 -2.44 -16.95
N PHE A 484 19.05 -1.90 -16.71
CA PHE A 484 20.30 -2.46 -17.17
C PHE A 484 20.97 -3.20 -16.02
N CYS A 485 20.96 -4.52 -16.10
CA CYS A 485 21.41 -5.43 -15.06
C CYS A 485 22.82 -5.93 -15.36
N ILE A 486 23.69 -5.84 -14.36
CA ILE A 486 25.11 -6.19 -14.43
C ILE A 486 25.43 -7.19 -13.31
N HIS A 487 26.13 -8.28 -13.64
CA HIS A 487 26.70 -9.19 -12.64
C HIS A 487 28.22 -9.01 -12.62
N PRO A 488 28.82 -8.33 -11.62
CA PRO A 488 30.24 -8.01 -11.62
C PRO A 488 31.14 -9.25 -11.74
N ARG A 489 30.68 -10.38 -11.20
CA ARG A 489 31.37 -11.67 -11.27
C ARG A 489 31.57 -12.18 -12.70
N THR A 490 30.61 -11.97 -13.59
CA THR A 490 30.69 -12.48 -14.97
C THR A 490 31.62 -11.61 -15.83
N ALA A 491 31.87 -10.36 -15.40
CA ALA A 491 32.77 -9.41 -16.03
C ALA A 491 34.23 -9.65 -15.62
N ASN A 492 34.70 -10.89 -15.78
CA ASN A 492 35.99 -11.36 -15.27
C ASN A 492 37.21 -11.02 -16.16
N SER A 493 37.02 -10.34 -17.29
CA SER A 493 38.10 -9.87 -18.16
C SER A 493 38.08 -8.34 -18.32
N PRO A 494 39.23 -7.69 -18.63
CA PRO A 494 39.27 -6.26 -18.93
C PRO A 494 38.33 -5.84 -20.06
N GLU A 495 38.19 -6.68 -21.09
CA GLU A 495 37.33 -6.43 -22.26
C GLU A 495 35.85 -6.45 -21.88
N LYS A 496 35.41 -7.43 -21.08
CA LYS A 496 34.03 -7.50 -20.59
C LYS A 496 33.68 -6.29 -19.71
N LYS A 497 34.61 -5.86 -18.83
CA LYS A 497 34.44 -4.64 -18.01
C LYS A 497 34.39 -3.37 -18.86
N ALA A 498 35.26 -3.26 -19.87
CA ALA A 498 35.26 -2.12 -20.79
C ALA A 498 33.93 -2.03 -21.55
N LEU A 499 33.42 -3.17 -22.06
CA LEU A 499 32.13 -3.22 -22.75
C LEU A 499 30.96 -2.70 -21.90
N ILE A 500 30.93 -3.03 -20.60
CA ILE A 500 29.92 -2.50 -19.66
C ILE A 500 30.04 -0.98 -19.54
N LEU A 501 31.24 -0.48 -19.28
CA LEU A 501 31.49 0.95 -19.08
C LEU A 501 31.23 1.78 -20.34
N ASP A 502 31.63 1.28 -21.51
CA ASP A 502 31.38 1.92 -22.80
C ASP A 502 29.88 1.99 -23.10
N THR A 503 29.14 0.93 -22.77
CA THR A 503 27.68 0.91 -22.92
C THR A 503 27.01 1.93 -22.01
N LEU A 504 27.43 2.04 -20.73
CA LEU A 504 26.92 3.05 -19.80
C LEU A 504 27.25 4.47 -20.26
N ALA A 505 28.47 4.70 -20.75
CA ALA A 505 28.89 6.00 -21.26
C ALA A 505 28.04 6.43 -22.46
N GLU A 506 27.75 5.52 -23.37
CA GLU A 506 26.92 5.80 -24.53
C GLU A 506 25.44 5.95 -24.16
N LEU A 507 24.88 5.13 -23.27
CA LEU A 507 23.52 5.35 -22.72
C LEU A 507 23.40 6.75 -22.08
N SER A 508 24.39 7.14 -21.29
CA SER A 508 24.42 8.45 -20.63
C SER A 508 24.60 9.61 -21.60
N ALA A 509 25.19 9.37 -22.78
CA ALA A 509 25.36 10.38 -23.82
C ALA A 509 24.13 10.52 -24.74
N GLN A 510 23.23 9.54 -24.74
CA GLN A 510 21.98 9.60 -25.52
C GLN A 510 21.10 10.74 -25.00
N ARG A 511 20.76 11.66 -25.90
CA ARG A 511 19.90 12.80 -25.58
C ARG A 511 18.55 12.34 -25.04
N GLY A 512 18.17 12.83 -23.86
CA GLY A 512 16.90 12.49 -23.21
C GLY A 512 16.94 11.22 -22.36
N THR A 513 18.05 10.47 -22.34
CA THR A 513 18.25 9.34 -21.43
C THR A 513 18.91 9.82 -20.14
N LYS A 514 18.40 9.35 -18.99
CA LYS A 514 19.00 9.54 -17.67
C LYS A 514 19.21 8.19 -17.01
N LEU A 515 20.45 7.94 -16.60
CA LEU A 515 20.76 6.81 -15.74
C LEU A 515 20.29 7.12 -14.31
N VAL A 516 19.64 6.16 -13.67
CA VAL A 516 19.09 6.29 -12.30
C VAL A 516 19.30 5.00 -11.50
N ASN A 517 19.14 5.06 -10.19
CA ASN A 517 18.91 3.87 -9.36
C ASN A 517 17.39 3.65 -9.15
N PHE A 518 16.96 2.56 -8.49
CA PHE A 518 15.54 2.28 -8.27
C PHE A 518 14.84 3.31 -7.38
N ALA A 519 15.51 3.84 -6.35
CA ALA A 519 14.93 4.89 -5.51
C ALA A 519 14.67 6.18 -6.31
N GLU A 520 15.62 6.61 -7.13
CA GLU A 520 15.48 7.75 -8.03
C GLU A 520 14.41 7.50 -9.11
N TYR A 521 14.34 6.29 -9.66
CA TYR A 521 13.30 5.90 -10.61
C TYR A 521 11.91 6.00 -9.96
N TYR A 522 11.73 5.38 -8.79
CA TYR A 522 10.46 5.38 -8.07
C TYR A 522 9.98 6.80 -7.80
N ALA A 523 10.86 7.67 -7.30
CA ALA A 523 10.57 9.07 -7.02
C ALA A 523 10.25 9.89 -8.29
N ALA A 524 10.86 9.55 -9.43
CA ALA A 524 10.62 10.27 -10.68
C ALA A 524 9.27 9.92 -11.32
N VAL A 525 8.78 8.69 -11.16
CA VAL A 525 7.60 8.19 -11.87
C VAL A 525 6.34 8.09 -11.01
N SER A 526 6.48 8.05 -9.69
CA SER A 526 5.36 7.89 -8.75
C SER A 526 5.09 9.20 -8.00
N PRO A 527 3.94 9.86 -8.21
CA PRO A 527 3.54 11.00 -7.38
C PRO A 527 3.17 10.53 -5.97
N ALA A 528 2.96 11.48 -5.06
CA ALA A 528 2.55 11.16 -3.69
C ALA A 528 1.24 10.37 -3.66
N MET A 529 1.23 9.23 -2.96
CA MET A 529 0.06 8.35 -2.78
C MET A 529 -0.14 8.07 -1.28
N PRO A 530 -0.64 9.04 -0.50
CA PRO A 530 -0.58 9.00 0.96
C PRO A 530 -1.30 7.81 1.59
N ASN A 531 -2.40 7.35 0.99
CA ASN A 531 -3.13 6.17 1.49
C ASN A 531 -2.34 4.87 1.25
N VAL A 532 -1.74 4.73 0.06
CA VAL A 532 -0.86 3.58 -0.28
C VAL A 532 0.38 3.60 0.60
N GLU A 533 1.04 4.74 0.72
CA GLU A 533 2.23 4.93 1.55
C GLU A 533 1.96 4.62 3.03
N ARG A 534 0.80 5.01 3.55
CA ARG A 534 0.38 4.67 4.92
C ARG A 534 0.30 3.16 5.12
N ILE A 535 -0.33 2.43 4.20
CA ILE A 535 -0.46 0.97 4.27
C ILE A 535 0.91 0.31 4.13
N ARG A 536 1.71 0.72 3.13
CA ARG A 536 3.05 0.18 2.91
C ARG A 536 3.98 0.45 4.10
N SER A 537 4.00 1.67 4.63
CA SER A 537 4.82 2.00 5.81
C SER A 537 4.38 1.20 7.02
N ALA A 538 3.07 1.02 7.23
CA ALA A 538 2.58 0.19 8.33
C ALA A 538 3.09 -1.25 8.21
N ARG A 539 2.96 -1.85 7.02
CA ARG A 539 3.49 -3.20 6.75
C ARG A 539 5.00 -3.27 6.91
N ALA A 540 5.76 -2.28 6.44
CA ALA A 540 7.22 -2.24 6.56
C ALA A 540 7.68 -2.07 8.01
N ASP A 541 7.07 -1.17 8.77
CA ASP A 541 7.42 -0.98 10.18
C ASP A 541 7.10 -2.23 11.01
N VAL A 542 5.91 -2.80 10.80
CA VAL A 542 5.43 -3.97 11.56
C VAL A 542 6.17 -5.25 11.20
N SER A 543 6.30 -5.55 9.89
CA SER A 543 6.78 -6.84 9.42
C SER A 543 8.29 -6.88 9.26
N VAL A 544 8.97 -5.74 9.07
CA VAL A 544 10.39 -5.72 8.71
C VAL A 544 11.22 -4.92 9.69
N ARG A 545 10.95 -3.62 9.85
CA ARG A 545 11.87 -2.71 10.55
C ARG A 545 11.87 -2.94 12.05
N ASP A 546 10.69 -3.14 12.65
CA ASP A 546 10.56 -3.42 14.09
C ASP A 546 10.67 -4.91 14.40
N TRP A 547 10.22 -5.76 13.47
CA TRP A 547 10.05 -7.20 13.70
C TRP A 547 11.34 -7.90 14.16
N LYS A 548 11.25 -8.59 15.30
CA LYS A 548 12.24 -9.57 15.74
C LYS A 548 11.65 -10.96 15.63
N LYS A 549 12.44 -11.91 15.12
CA LYS A 549 12.05 -13.32 15.11
C LYS A 549 11.86 -13.78 16.55
N PRO A 550 10.62 -14.10 16.98
CA PRO A 550 10.41 -14.57 18.34
C PRO A 550 10.88 -16.01 18.48
N ASP A 551 11.42 -16.35 19.65
CA ASP A 551 11.56 -17.75 20.04
C ASP A 551 10.17 -18.38 20.14
N GLN A 552 10.00 -19.55 19.50
CA GLN A 552 8.73 -20.28 19.54
C GLN A 552 8.38 -20.66 20.98
N TYR A 553 9.38 -21.07 21.75
CA TYR A 553 9.31 -21.30 23.20
C TYR A 553 10.49 -20.56 23.82
N PRO A 554 10.27 -19.45 24.54
CA PRO A 554 11.35 -18.74 25.23
C PRO A 554 12.12 -19.69 26.15
N LEU A 555 13.45 -19.74 26.01
CA LEU A 555 14.30 -20.63 26.82
C LEU A 555 14.32 -20.26 28.30
N ASP A 556 14.15 -18.97 28.62
CA ASP A 556 13.92 -18.45 29.97
C ASP A 556 12.53 -17.80 30.04
N ASP A 557 11.60 -18.47 30.70
CA ASP A 557 10.23 -18.00 30.90
C ASP A 557 9.97 -17.48 32.33
N SER A 558 11.00 -17.42 33.18
CA SER A 558 10.86 -17.11 34.61
C SER A 558 10.27 -15.72 34.85
N ILE A 559 10.73 -14.72 34.09
CA ILE A 559 10.23 -13.33 34.18
C ILE A 559 8.77 -13.25 33.76
N LEU A 560 8.40 -13.95 32.67
CA LEU A 560 7.02 -13.98 32.20
C LEU A 560 6.10 -14.68 33.21
N LYS A 561 6.54 -15.80 33.80
CA LYS A 561 5.79 -16.48 34.87
C LYS A 561 5.63 -15.61 36.11
N ALA A 562 6.68 -14.91 36.55
CA ALA A 562 6.61 -14.00 37.69
C ALA A 562 5.63 -12.83 37.44
N ASP A 563 5.60 -12.28 36.23
CA ASP A 563 4.61 -11.27 35.85
C ASP A 563 3.19 -11.84 35.87
N ALA A 564 2.99 -13.06 35.36
CA ALA A 564 1.70 -13.73 35.39
C ALA A 564 1.22 -14.03 36.82
N GLU A 565 2.10 -14.52 37.69
CA GLU A 565 1.80 -14.73 39.11
C GLU A 565 1.40 -13.43 39.81
N LEU A 566 2.11 -12.33 39.53
CA LEU A 566 1.76 -11.01 40.07
C LEU A 566 0.38 -10.56 39.58
N ALA A 567 0.10 -10.67 38.28
CA ALA A 567 -1.20 -10.33 37.71
C ALA A 567 -2.34 -11.19 38.30
N TRP A 568 -2.10 -12.48 38.55
CA TRP A 568 -3.06 -13.38 39.18
C TRP A 568 -3.45 -12.95 40.60
N ARG A 569 -2.58 -12.25 41.34
CA ARG A 569 -2.91 -11.74 42.69
C ARG A 569 -4.14 -10.82 42.70
N TYR A 570 -4.39 -10.09 41.61
CA TYR A 570 -5.61 -9.30 41.45
C TYR A 570 -6.86 -10.17 41.49
N PHE A 571 -6.84 -11.30 40.77
CA PHE A 571 -7.94 -12.26 40.69
C PHE A 571 -8.12 -13.04 41.98
N ASP A 572 -7.02 -13.48 42.61
CA ASP A 572 -7.04 -14.16 43.90
C ASP A 572 -7.65 -13.27 44.99
N TRP A 573 -7.20 -12.01 45.08
CA TRP A 573 -7.79 -11.02 45.99
C TRP A 573 -9.27 -10.78 45.68
N GLY A 574 -9.61 -10.52 44.42
CA GLY A 574 -10.99 -10.23 44.01
C GLY A 574 -11.93 -11.39 44.37
N SER A 575 -11.57 -12.61 43.97
CA SER A 575 -12.33 -13.83 44.23
C SER A 575 -12.61 -14.04 45.72
N LYS A 576 -11.60 -13.81 46.58
CA LYS A 576 -11.74 -13.92 48.05
C LYS A 576 -12.67 -12.88 48.66
N ASN A 577 -12.73 -11.67 48.10
CA ASN A 577 -13.47 -10.54 48.70
C ASN A 577 -14.85 -10.32 48.07
N PHE A 578 -15.12 -10.87 46.88
CA PHE A 578 -16.35 -10.62 46.12
C PHE A 578 -17.05 -11.92 45.70
N ASN A 579 -17.07 -12.91 46.60
CA ASN A 579 -17.79 -14.17 46.44
C ASN A 579 -17.46 -14.89 45.11
N GLY A 580 -16.17 -15.03 44.81
CA GLY A 580 -15.65 -15.68 43.61
C GLY A 580 -15.71 -14.85 42.32
N MET A 581 -16.21 -13.62 42.39
CA MET A 581 -16.16 -12.65 41.29
C MET A 581 -15.03 -11.65 41.51
N VAL A 582 -14.70 -10.85 40.48
CA VAL A 582 -13.59 -9.89 40.54
C VAL A 582 -14.09 -8.50 40.16
N PRO A 583 -13.78 -7.44 40.93
CA PRO A 583 -14.24 -6.08 40.65
C PRO A 583 -13.55 -5.50 39.41
N ALA A 584 -14.25 -4.60 38.71
CA ALA A 584 -13.73 -3.95 37.52
C ALA A 584 -12.43 -3.17 37.78
N THR A 585 -12.33 -2.46 38.92
CA THR A 585 -11.17 -1.63 39.29
C THR A 585 -10.87 -1.73 40.79
N SER A 586 -9.60 -1.50 41.16
CA SER A 586 -9.11 -1.52 42.53
C SER A 586 -7.99 -0.49 42.79
N TRP A 587 -7.95 0.03 44.01
CA TRP A 587 -6.97 1.02 44.49
C TRP A 587 -6.64 0.77 45.96
N ILE A 588 -5.67 1.50 46.50
CA ILE A 588 -5.40 1.52 47.95
C ILE A 588 -6.19 2.66 48.58
N GLU A 589 -7.01 2.31 49.56
CA GLU A 589 -7.73 3.25 50.41
C GLU A 589 -7.41 2.94 51.88
N SER A 590 -6.91 3.94 52.61
CA SER A 590 -6.54 3.79 54.02
C SER A 590 -5.63 2.58 54.31
N GLY A 591 -4.67 2.32 53.41
CA GLY A 591 -3.71 1.21 53.53
C GLY A 591 -4.27 -0.17 53.22
N LYS A 592 -5.51 -0.28 52.72
CA LYS A 592 -6.13 -1.54 52.30
C LYS A 592 -6.53 -1.47 50.83
N GLN A 593 -6.49 -2.62 50.17
CA GLN A 593 -7.00 -2.74 48.82
C GLN A 593 -8.54 -2.68 48.84
N ALA A 594 -9.09 -1.68 48.14
CA ALA A 594 -10.51 -1.49 47.92
C ALA A 594 -10.81 -1.69 46.43
N GLY A 595 -12.06 -1.96 46.07
CA GLY A 595 -12.47 -2.11 44.68
C GLY A 595 -13.91 -1.71 44.46
N TYR A 596 -14.22 -1.22 43.26
CA TYR A 596 -15.58 -0.89 42.89
C TYR A 596 -16.38 -2.20 42.70
N PRO A 597 -17.43 -2.46 43.50
CA PRO A 597 -18.09 -3.75 43.59
C PRO A 597 -19.08 -3.98 42.45
N PHE A 598 -18.64 -3.85 41.20
CA PHE A 598 -19.40 -4.23 40.00
C PHE A 598 -18.50 -4.83 38.93
N ALA A 599 -19.10 -5.55 37.99
CA ALA A 599 -18.46 -6.05 36.78
C ALA A 599 -19.36 -5.87 35.55
N THR A 600 -18.76 -5.51 34.43
CA THR A 600 -19.40 -5.56 33.10
C THR A 600 -19.31 -6.97 32.50
N MET A 601 -20.01 -7.24 31.40
CA MET A 601 -19.84 -8.53 30.71
C MET A 601 -18.48 -8.66 30.02
N TRP A 602 -17.86 -7.53 29.67
CA TRP A 602 -16.46 -7.50 29.21
C TRP A 602 -15.53 -7.99 30.32
N ASP A 603 -15.69 -7.48 31.55
CA ASP A 603 -14.91 -7.88 32.73
C ASP A 603 -15.10 -9.37 33.07
N VAL A 604 -16.34 -9.88 33.00
CA VAL A 604 -16.60 -11.31 33.22
C VAL A 604 -15.93 -12.18 32.16
N GLY A 605 -15.95 -11.75 30.89
CA GLY A 605 -15.20 -12.41 29.81
C GLY A 605 -13.70 -12.47 30.11
N THR A 606 -13.13 -11.35 30.54
CA THR A 606 -11.73 -11.26 30.99
C THR A 606 -11.46 -12.21 32.17
N GLN A 607 -12.35 -12.32 33.16
CA GLN A 607 -12.17 -13.23 34.30
C GLN A 607 -12.10 -14.70 33.85
N ILE A 608 -12.94 -15.10 32.90
CA ILE A 608 -12.93 -16.45 32.32
C ILE A 608 -11.57 -16.74 31.67
N LEU A 609 -11.11 -15.84 30.80
CA LEU A 609 -9.86 -16.05 30.05
C LEU A 609 -8.61 -15.92 30.93
N ALA A 610 -8.64 -15.07 31.95
CA ALA A 610 -7.60 -14.99 32.97
C ALA A 610 -7.49 -16.29 33.78
N THR A 611 -8.62 -16.87 34.19
CA THR A 611 -8.68 -18.14 34.94
C THR A 611 -8.17 -19.30 34.10
N LEU A 612 -8.57 -19.38 32.83
CA LEU A 612 -8.05 -20.34 31.86
C LEU A 612 -6.54 -20.16 31.63
N SER A 613 -6.07 -18.92 31.50
CA SER A 613 -4.65 -18.63 31.31
C SER A 613 -3.82 -19.02 32.54
N ALA A 614 -4.31 -18.74 33.75
CA ALA A 614 -3.66 -19.14 34.99
C ALA A 614 -3.54 -20.67 35.12
N GLN A 615 -4.57 -21.42 34.71
CA GLN A 615 -4.53 -22.89 34.65
C GLN A 615 -3.49 -23.38 33.63
N ARG A 616 -3.47 -22.81 32.41
CA ARG A 616 -2.48 -23.16 31.38
C ARG A 616 -1.03 -22.87 31.80
N LEU A 617 -0.84 -21.83 32.59
CA LEU A 617 0.45 -21.42 33.12
C LEU A 617 0.85 -22.20 34.39
N GLY A 618 -0.02 -23.06 34.92
CA GLY A 618 0.22 -23.81 36.15
C GLY A 618 0.19 -22.99 37.43
N ILE A 619 -0.39 -21.78 37.40
CA ILE A 619 -0.55 -20.89 38.56
C ILE A 619 -1.65 -21.40 39.49
N ILE A 620 -2.69 -22.01 38.91
CA ILE A 620 -3.75 -22.70 39.64
C ILE A 620 -3.90 -24.13 39.14
N ASP A 621 -4.37 -25.01 40.02
CA ASP A 621 -4.67 -26.38 39.68
C ASP A 621 -6.06 -26.55 39.06
N GLN A 622 -6.33 -27.74 38.53
CA GLN A 622 -7.58 -28.08 37.87
C GLN A 622 -8.82 -27.91 38.77
N PRO A 623 -8.83 -28.36 40.06
CA PRO A 623 -9.97 -28.14 40.95
C PRO A 623 -10.26 -26.66 41.24
N SER A 624 -9.21 -25.83 41.41
CA SER A 624 -9.37 -24.39 41.59
C SER A 624 -9.97 -23.74 40.34
N PHE A 625 -9.47 -24.12 39.16
CA PHE A 625 -10.02 -23.69 37.87
C PHE A 625 -11.51 -24.03 37.77
N GLU A 626 -11.90 -25.28 38.02
CA GLU A 626 -13.29 -25.72 37.95
C GLU A 626 -14.20 -24.98 38.94
N THR A 627 -13.73 -24.78 40.17
CA THR A 627 -14.47 -24.04 41.21
C THR A 627 -14.75 -22.60 40.79
N ILE A 628 -13.74 -21.89 40.27
CA ILE A 628 -13.87 -20.50 39.82
C ILE A 628 -14.83 -20.42 38.61
N ILE A 629 -14.66 -21.29 37.62
CA ILE A 629 -15.52 -21.29 36.43
C ILE A 629 -16.97 -21.62 36.78
N MET A 630 -17.23 -22.62 37.63
CA MET A 630 -18.59 -22.93 38.10
C MET A 630 -19.22 -21.73 38.81
N ARG A 631 -18.44 -20.99 39.59
CA ARG A 631 -18.94 -19.78 40.26
C ARG A 631 -19.29 -18.67 39.27
N ILE A 632 -18.46 -18.44 38.24
CA ILE A 632 -18.75 -17.47 37.17
C ILE A 632 -20.02 -17.86 36.38
N VAL A 633 -20.17 -19.14 36.04
CA VAL A 633 -21.38 -19.66 35.36
C VAL A 633 -22.61 -19.49 36.25
N ALA A 634 -22.51 -19.82 37.53
CA ALA A 634 -23.58 -19.62 38.50
C ALA A 634 -23.95 -18.13 38.60
N PHE A 635 -22.96 -17.24 38.71
CA PHE A 635 -23.15 -15.80 38.71
C PHE A 635 -23.98 -15.40 37.49
N LEU A 636 -23.56 -15.72 36.26
CA LEU A 636 -24.29 -15.37 35.03
C LEU A 636 -25.75 -15.89 34.98
N LYS A 637 -26.07 -16.98 35.67
CA LYS A 637 -27.44 -17.55 35.74
C LYS A 637 -28.36 -16.87 36.76
N GLU A 638 -27.81 -16.21 37.78
CA GLU A 638 -28.59 -15.64 38.90
C GLU A 638 -29.64 -14.60 38.45
N SER A 639 -29.34 -13.76 37.46
CA SER A 639 -30.24 -12.69 37.01
C SER A 639 -30.02 -12.33 35.54
N ASN A 640 -31.09 -11.86 34.87
CA ASN A 640 -31.05 -11.41 33.48
C ASN A 640 -31.77 -10.07 33.31
N PHE A 641 -31.27 -9.24 32.40
CA PHE A 641 -31.98 -8.07 31.91
C PHE A 641 -33.11 -8.51 30.96
N ARG A 642 -34.29 -7.92 31.10
CA ARG A 642 -35.44 -8.24 30.25
C ARG A 642 -35.70 -7.12 29.27
N TYR A 643 -35.76 -7.45 27.98
CA TYR A 643 -36.09 -6.50 26.93
C TYR A 643 -36.88 -7.20 25.82
N ALA A 644 -37.99 -6.60 25.40
CA ALA A 644 -38.87 -7.11 24.35
C ALA A 644 -39.23 -8.60 24.49
N GLY A 645 -39.49 -9.05 25.72
CA GLY A 645 -39.85 -10.45 26.03
C GLY A 645 -38.67 -11.43 26.11
N GLY A 646 -37.46 -11.03 25.72
CA GLY A 646 -36.23 -11.83 25.80
C GLY A 646 -35.46 -11.64 27.10
N LYS A 647 -34.61 -12.63 27.43
CA LYS A 647 -33.59 -12.54 28.48
C LYS A 647 -32.25 -12.16 27.85
N LEU A 648 -31.55 -11.22 28.46
CA LEU A 648 -30.24 -10.75 28.03
C LEU A 648 -29.30 -10.66 29.24
N PRO A 649 -27.98 -10.75 29.03
CA PRO A 649 -27.00 -10.32 30.01
C PRO A 649 -27.24 -8.87 30.46
N HIS A 650 -26.91 -8.54 31.70
CA HIS A 650 -26.92 -7.16 32.16
C HIS A 650 -25.70 -6.40 31.60
N THR A 651 -25.82 -5.09 31.37
CA THR A 651 -24.67 -4.22 31.09
C THR A 651 -23.64 -4.29 32.21
N GLU A 652 -24.09 -4.13 33.45
CA GLU A 652 -23.27 -4.20 34.67
C GLU A 652 -24.03 -4.96 35.75
N ARG A 653 -23.27 -5.64 36.63
CA ARG A 653 -23.82 -6.34 37.79
C ARG A 653 -23.05 -6.04 39.06
N PRO A 654 -23.74 -5.84 40.19
CA PRO A 654 -23.09 -5.65 41.48
C PRO A 654 -22.46 -6.95 41.98
N LEU A 655 -21.36 -6.81 42.72
CA LEU A 655 -20.62 -7.89 43.37
C LEU A 655 -20.78 -7.89 44.90
N GLY A 656 -21.47 -6.89 45.44
CA GLY A 656 -21.70 -6.71 46.88
C GLY A 656 -22.91 -5.81 47.18
N SER A 657 -23.11 -5.48 48.46
CA SER A 657 -24.27 -4.71 48.96
C SER A 657 -24.18 -3.20 48.75
N GLN A 658 -22.98 -2.67 48.47
CA GLN A 658 -22.77 -1.30 48.03
C GLN A 658 -22.58 -1.29 46.52
N GLY A 659 -23.21 -0.37 45.77
CA GLY A 659 -22.91 -0.16 44.35
C GLY A 659 -24.13 -0.18 43.42
N GLY A 660 -24.28 0.89 42.63
CA GLY A 660 -25.37 1.10 41.69
C GLY A 660 -25.22 0.31 40.40
N GLN A 661 -26.32 -0.32 39.98
CA GLN A 661 -26.43 -1.03 38.72
C GLN A 661 -26.65 -0.04 37.57
N ARG A 662 -25.78 -0.03 36.56
CA ARG A 662 -26.19 0.45 35.23
C ARG A 662 -27.07 -0.61 34.60
N GLU A 663 -28.37 -0.47 34.77
CA GLU A 663 -29.35 -1.33 34.12
C GLU A 663 -29.32 -1.14 32.60
N GLY A 664 -29.56 -2.23 31.87
CA GLY A 664 -29.52 -2.26 30.42
C GLY A 664 -28.83 -3.49 29.88
N PHE A 665 -28.51 -3.44 28.59
CA PHE A 665 -27.73 -4.41 27.84
C PHE A 665 -26.70 -3.70 26.94
N ASP A 666 -25.47 -4.19 26.92
CA ASP A 666 -24.43 -3.76 26.00
C ASP A 666 -23.99 -4.93 25.11
N SER A 667 -24.14 -4.74 23.79
CA SER A 667 -23.84 -5.78 22.81
C SER A 667 -22.35 -5.95 22.56
N ALA A 668 -21.53 -4.91 22.76
CA ALA A 668 -20.08 -5.04 22.61
C ALA A 668 -19.49 -5.87 23.76
N ASP A 669 -19.90 -5.55 25.00
CA ASP A 669 -19.48 -6.28 26.21
C ASP A 669 -19.95 -7.74 26.17
N THR A 670 -21.19 -7.97 25.75
CA THR A 670 -21.72 -9.31 25.55
C THR A 670 -20.99 -10.06 24.44
N GLY A 671 -20.62 -9.38 23.36
CA GLY A 671 -19.82 -9.98 22.27
C GLY A 671 -18.50 -10.56 22.79
N ARG A 672 -17.76 -9.81 23.62
CA ARG A 672 -16.54 -10.33 24.27
C ARG A 672 -16.83 -11.50 25.21
N LEU A 673 -17.88 -11.41 26.04
CA LEU A 673 -18.29 -12.51 26.90
C LEU A 673 -18.55 -13.79 26.09
N LEU A 674 -19.25 -13.68 24.96
CA LEU A 674 -19.54 -14.82 24.10
C LEU A 674 -18.28 -15.43 23.47
N VAL A 675 -17.27 -14.62 23.13
CA VAL A 675 -15.95 -15.11 22.71
C VAL A 675 -15.30 -15.92 23.83
N ALA A 676 -15.23 -15.36 25.04
CA ALA A 676 -14.62 -16.01 26.20
C ALA A 676 -15.32 -17.34 26.56
N LEU A 677 -16.66 -17.35 26.54
CA LEU A 677 -17.46 -18.55 26.77
C LEU A 677 -17.20 -19.62 25.69
N LYS A 678 -17.05 -19.24 24.41
CA LYS A 678 -16.75 -20.20 23.34
C LYS A 678 -15.35 -20.80 23.49
N ILE A 679 -14.36 -19.98 23.83
CA ILE A 679 -12.98 -20.43 24.10
C ILE A 679 -12.98 -21.42 25.27
N LEU A 680 -13.68 -21.10 26.35
CA LEU A 680 -13.81 -21.97 27.52
C LEU A 680 -14.50 -23.30 27.16
N ASP A 681 -15.62 -23.25 26.45
CA ASP A 681 -16.40 -24.42 26.02
C ASP A 681 -15.54 -25.37 25.16
N GLN A 682 -14.82 -24.84 24.17
CA GLN A 682 -13.91 -25.64 23.35
C GLN A 682 -12.72 -26.18 24.15
N HIS A 683 -12.09 -25.36 24.99
CA HIS A 683 -10.93 -25.76 25.78
C HIS A 683 -11.25 -26.90 26.76
N THR A 684 -12.47 -26.91 27.27
CA THR A 684 -12.94 -27.85 28.30
C THR A 684 -13.75 -29.01 27.71
N ALA A 685 -13.83 -29.11 26.39
CA ALA A 685 -14.65 -30.08 25.67
C ALA A 685 -16.11 -30.15 26.20
N GLY A 686 -16.68 -29.00 26.54
CA GLY A 686 -18.07 -28.89 27.03
C GLY A 686 -18.28 -29.36 28.47
N ALA A 687 -17.24 -29.41 29.32
CA ALA A 687 -17.37 -29.86 30.71
C ALA A 687 -18.30 -28.97 31.58
N PHE A 688 -18.55 -27.73 31.15
CA PHE A 688 -19.43 -26.78 31.83
C PHE A 688 -20.72 -26.55 31.02
N PRO A 689 -21.85 -26.22 31.68
CA PRO A 689 -23.14 -26.01 31.01
C PRO A 689 -23.21 -24.62 30.32
N ILE A 690 -22.25 -24.34 29.44
CA ILE A 690 -22.11 -23.06 28.73
C ILE A 690 -23.15 -22.93 27.63
N PHE A 691 -23.40 -24.00 26.87
CA PHE A 691 -24.45 -24.01 25.85
C PHE A 691 -25.83 -23.70 26.44
N ASP A 692 -26.19 -24.33 27.56
CA ASP A 692 -27.45 -24.06 28.27
C ASP A 692 -27.54 -22.63 28.79
N LEU A 693 -26.42 -22.05 29.22
CA LEU A 693 -26.36 -20.65 29.63
C LEU A 693 -26.66 -19.72 28.46
N VAL A 694 -25.96 -19.89 27.33
CA VAL A 694 -26.08 -19.00 26.17
C VAL A 694 -27.44 -19.15 25.48
N SER A 695 -27.94 -20.39 25.32
CA SER A 695 -29.27 -20.66 24.75
C SER A 695 -30.42 -20.14 25.63
N GLY A 696 -30.17 -19.87 26.90
CA GLY A 696 -31.10 -19.19 27.80
C GLY A 696 -31.27 -17.69 27.52
N TRP A 697 -30.39 -17.09 26.71
CA TRP A 697 -30.48 -15.69 26.26
C TRP A 697 -31.14 -15.59 24.88
N SER A 698 -31.74 -14.43 24.59
CA SER A 698 -32.45 -14.18 23.33
C SER A 698 -31.96 -12.90 22.68
N PHE A 699 -31.06 -13.00 21.70
CA PHE A 699 -30.40 -11.85 21.09
C PHE A 699 -31.16 -11.19 19.93
N LYS A 700 -32.15 -11.88 19.34
CA LYS A 700 -32.97 -11.36 18.22
C LYS A 700 -33.48 -9.91 18.43
N PRO A 701 -33.95 -9.48 19.61
CA PRO A 701 -34.41 -8.10 19.82
C PRO A 701 -33.31 -7.03 19.76
N VAL A 702 -32.05 -7.40 19.99
CA VAL A 702 -30.89 -6.49 20.01
C VAL A 702 -30.00 -6.64 18.76
N LEU A 703 -30.25 -7.67 17.95
CA LEU A 703 -29.63 -7.91 16.64
C LEU A 703 -30.56 -7.56 15.46
N LYS A 704 -31.29 -6.42 15.56
CA LYS A 704 -32.28 -6.02 14.54
C LYS A 704 -31.61 -5.85 13.17
N GLY A 705 -32.03 -6.67 12.20
CA GLY A 705 -31.43 -6.69 10.87
C GLY A 705 -29.96 -7.12 10.86
N GLY A 706 -29.55 -7.94 11.84
CA GLY A 706 -28.17 -8.39 12.03
C GLY A 706 -27.23 -7.32 12.59
N LYS A 707 -27.72 -6.14 12.97
CA LYS A 707 -26.90 -5.07 13.55
C LYS A 707 -26.93 -5.14 15.07
N MET A 708 -25.77 -4.92 15.70
CA MET A 708 -25.65 -4.89 17.16
C MET A 708 -26.17 -3.58 17.77
N HIS A 709 -26.92 -3.69 18.87
CA HIS A 709 -27.49 -2.55 19.58
C HIS A 709 -27.31 -2.66 21.09
N MET A 710 -27.07 -1.53 21.74
CA MET A 710 -27.21 -1.39 23.19
C MET A 710 -28.63 -0.97 23.58
N VAL A 711 -29.05 -1.36 24.78
CA VAL A 711 -30.33 -0.98 25.39
C VAL A 711 -30.05 -0.34 26.74
N SER A 712 -30.43 0.92 26.91
CA SER A 712 -30.32 1.60 28.21
C SER A 712 -31.37 1.12 29.22
N LYS A 713 -31.20 1.46 30.50
CA LYS A 713 -32.21 1.22 31.56
C LYS A 713 -33.63 1.66 31.21
N ASN A 714 -33.80 2.72 30.41
CA ASN A 714 -35.11 3.24 30.01
C ASN A 714 -35.64 2.58 28.73
N GLY A 715 -35.02 1.50 28.24
CA GLY A 715 -35.39 0.82 27.00
C GLY A 715 -34.95 1.53 25.71
N ARG A 716 -34.23 2.66 25.79
CA ARG A 716 -33.71 3.36 24.60
C ARG A 716 -32.63 2.52 23.92
N VAL A 717 -32.78 2.33 22.61
CA VAL A 717 -31.88 1.54 21.75
C VAL A 717 -30.93 2.46 20.99
N SER A 718 -29.65 2.10 20.91
CA SER A 718 -28.68 2.74 20.01
C SER A 718 -27.78 1.72 19.34
N SER A 719 -27.43 1.97 18.08
CA SER A 719 -26.57 1.08 17.28
C SER A 719 -25.13 1.13 17.76
N LEU A 720 -24.51 -0.04 17.92
CA LEU A 720 -23.08 -0.21 18.14
C LEU A 720 -22.36 -0.72 16.88
N HIS A 721 -23.10 -1.07 15.83
CA HIS A 721 -22.58 -1.69 14.60
C HIS A 721 -21.60 -0.83 13.79
N ALA A 722 -21.56 0.48 14.07
CA ALA A 722 -20.73 1.44 13.36
C ALA A 722 -19.44 1.82 14.12
N ASN A 723 -19.21 1.28 15.32
CA ASN A 723 -18.00 1.57 16.08
C ASN A 723 -16.82 0.69 15.63
N SER A 724 -15.61 1.02 16.07
CA SER A 724 -14.39 0.25 15.76
C SER A 724 -14.36 -1.13 16.43
N TYR A 725 -15.08 -1.34 17.53
CA TYR A 725 -15.07 -2.61 18.29
C TYR A 725 -16.00 -3.67 17.69
N ALA A 726 -16.94 -3.25 16.83
CA ALA A 726 -18.01 -4.08 16.29
C ALA A 726 -17.48 -5.32 15.56
N GLY A 727 -16.33 -5.22 14.88
CA GLY A 727 -15.73 -6.35 14.16
C GLY A 727 -15.45 -7.53 15.09
N TYR A 728 -14.82 -7.26 16.23
CA TYR A 728 -14.50 -8.26 17.24
C TYR A 728 -15.75 -8.74 17.99
N ALA A 729 -16.57 -7.82 18.50
CA ALA A 729 -17.78 -8.17 19.26
C ALA A 729 -18.78 -9.00 18.45
N GLY A 730 -18.94 -8.68 17.15
CA GLY A 730 -19.82 -9.41 16.24
C GLY A 730 -19.41 -10.87 16.06
N ARG A 731 -18.10 -11.17 16.06
CA ARG A 731 -17.62 -12.56 15.99
C ARG A 731 -18.08 -13.39 17.18
N GLY A 732 -18.16 -12.79 18.36
CA GLY A 732 -18.71 -13.42 19.55
C GLY A 732 -20.10 -13.99 19.31
N TYR A 733 -21.00 -13.22 18.70
CA TYR A 733 -22.34 -13.69 18.33
C TYR A 733 -22.30 -14.78 17.26
N SER A 734 -21.49 -14.62 16.21
CA SER A 734 -21.38 -15.60 15.13
C SER A 734 -20.88 -16.97 15.60
N LEU A 735 -20.00 -17.03 16.62
CA LEU A 735 -19.54 -18.27 17.23
C LEU A 735 -20.66 -19.11 17.87
N TRP A 736 -21.81 -18.49 18.15
CA TRP A 736 -23.01 -19.11 18.72
C TRP A 736 -24.17 -19.19 17.72
N GLY A 737 -23.90 -19.02 16.42
CA GLY A 737 -24.90 -19.21 15.35
C GLY A 737 -25.79 -17.99 15.06
N GLU A 738 -25.56 -16.85 15.72
CA GLU A 738 -26.30 -15.63 15.44
C GLU A 738 -25.83 -14.98 14.13
N SER A 739 -26.80 -14.51 13.34
CA SER A 739 -26.53 -13.85 12.06
C SER A 739 -26.20 -12.37 12.26
N ILE A 740 -24.96 -11.99 11.98
CA ILE A 740 -24.48 -10.61 12.07
C ILE A 740 -24.30 -10.04 10.67
N LYS A 741 -24.85 -8.85 10.43
CA LYS A 741 -24.59 -8.10 9.19
C LYS A 741 -23.07 -7.83 9.13
N PRO A 742 -22.39 -7.97 7.97
CA PRO A 742 -21.00 -7.57 7.83
C PRO A 742 -20.73 -6.23 8.51
N VAL A 743 -19.70 -6.21 9.35
CA VAL A 743 -19.29 -4.98 10.00
C VAL A 743 -18.65 -4.09 8.97
N PHE A 744 -17.73 -4.62 8.16
CA PHE A 744 -17.12 -3.89 7.06
C PHE A 744 -17.89 -4.15 5.75
N ASP A 745 -18.14 -3.09 4.99
CA ASP A 745 -18.68 -3.19 3.62
C ASP A 745 -17.53 -3.44 2.62
N ALA A 746 -16.32 -2.95 2.93
CA ALA A 746 -15.12 -3.20 2.13
C ALA A 746 -14.72 -4.68 2.14
N GLU A 747 -14.20 -5.17 1.02
CA GLU A 747 -13.64 -6.51 0.89
C GLU A 747 -12.44 -6.74 1.83
N ASP A 748 -11.98 -7.99 1.90
CA ASP A 748 -10.79 -8.38 2.66
C ASP A 748 -9.56 -7.54 2.24
N PRO A 749 -9.00 -6.69 3.13
CA PRO A 749 -7.89 -5.80 2.79
C PRO A 749 -6.56 -6.51 2.55
N SER A 750 -6.49 -7.83 2.71
CA SER A 750 -5.31 -8.62 2.34
C SER A 750 -5.32 -9.09 0.89
N ARG A 751 -6.46 -9.01 0.19
CA ARG A 751 -6.58 -9.46 -1.21
C ARG A 751 -5.94 -8.51 -2.21
N SER A 752 -6.05 -7.21 -1.98
CA SER A 752 -5.52 -6.18 -2.87
C SER A 752 -5.30 -4.86 -2.14
N MET A 753 -4.50 -3.98 -2.74
CA MET A 753 -4.34 -2.61 -2.25
C MET A 753 -5.63 -1.79 -2.47
N ASP A 754 -6.43 -2.10 -3.49
CA ASP A 754 -7.76 -1.50 -3.71
C ASP A 754 -8.68 -1.74 -2.50
N ALA A 755 -8.77 -3.00 -2.04
CA ALA A 755 -9.55 -3.37 -0.86
C ALA A 755 -8.99 -2.75 0.41
N ALA A 756 -7.66 -2.62 0.52
CA ALA A 756 -7.02 -1.97 1.67
C ALA A 756 -7.31 -0.46 1.73
N ILE A 757 -7.30 0.26 0.60
CA ILE A 757 -7.65 1.68 0.53
C ILE A 757 -9.14 1.89 0.85
N ALA A 758 -10.02 1.06 0.28
CA ALA A 758 -11.45 1.11 0.62
C ALA A 758 -11.68 0.88 2.13
N SER A 759 -10.94 -0.07 2.71
CA SER A 759 -10.96 -0.35 4.15
C SER A 759 -10.47 0.84 4.98
N LEU A 760 -9.44 1.59 4.56
CA LEU A 760 -8.99 2.80 5.27
C LEU A 760 -10.11 3.84 5.41
N ALA A 761 -10.84 4.12 4.33
CA ALA A 761 -11.93 5.09 4.34
C ALA A 761 -13.08 4.63 5.26
N GLU A 762 -13.33 3.34 5.34
CA GLU A 762 -14.29 2.77 6.27
C GLU A 762 -13.82 2.83 7.73
N ILE A 763 -12.56 2.46 8.01
CA ILE A 763 -11.95 2.54 9.34
C ILE A 763 -12.02 3.98 9.87
N GLN A 764 -11.67 4.97 9.04
CA GLN A 764 -11.74 6.40 9.41
C GLN A 764 -13.14 6.82 9.89
N ARG A 765 -14.22 6.37 9.21
CA ARG A 765 -15.60 6.68 9.58
C ARG A 765 -16.07 5.99 10.86
N ARG A 766 -15.43 4.89 11.27
CA ARG A 766 -15.79 4.09 12.45
C ARG A 766 -15.18 4.60 13.75
N GLY A 767 -14.24 5.53 13.66
CA GLY A 767 -13.63 6.23 14.79
C GLY A 767 -12.21 5.76 15.08
N ARG A 768 -11.72 6.09 16.28
CA ARG A 768 -10.35 5.82 16.71
C ARG A 768 -10.06 4.31 16.78
N ILE A 769 -8.82 3.98 16.44
CA ILE A 769 -8.23 2.66 16.55
C ILE A 769 -7.51 2.57 17.89
N ALA A 770 -7.77 1.53 18.68
CA ALA A 770 -7.11 1.28 19.96
C ALA A 770 -6.44 -0.10 19.97
N THR A 771 -5.52 -0.35 20.90
CA THR A 771 -4.83 -1.65 21.00
C THR A 771 -5.85 -2.78 21.24
N GLU A 772 -6.80 -2.56 22.15
CA GLU A 772 -7.97 -3.42 22.32
C GLU A 772 -9.16 -2.87 21.51
N PRO A 773 -9.99 -3.74 20.89
CA PRO A 773 -9.86 -5.20 20.84
C PRO A 773 -9.02 -5.73 19.68
N HIS A 774 -8.45 -4.88 18.82
CA HIS A 774 -7.84 -5.33 17.55
C HIS A 774 -6.66 -6.30 17.74
N VAL A 775 -5.84 -6.08 18.78
CA VAL A 775 -4.74 -6.99 19.11
C VAL A 775 -5.21 -8.16 19.99
N THR A 776 -6.21 -7.94 20.84
CA THR A 776 -6.87 -9.02 21.60
C THR A 776 -7.45 -10.08 20.67
N GLU A 777 -8.11 -9.66 19.59
CA GLU A 777 -8.64 -10.56 18.57
C GLU A 777 -7.55 -11.46 17.97
N LYS A 778 -6.31 -10.96 17.83
CA LYS A 778 -5.18 -11.76 17.33
C LYS A 778 -4.88 -12.94 18.25
N ILE A 779 -4.86 -12.70 19.56
CA ILE A 779 -4.51 -13.68 20.58
C ILE A 779 -5.68 -14.64 20.84
N GLU A 780 -6.89 -14.12 20.91
CA GLU A 780 -8.07 -14.94 21.23
C GLU A 780 -8.55 -15.74 20.00
N LEU A 781 -8.57 -15.12 18.80
CA LEU A 781 -9.29 -15.62 17.63
C LEU A 781 -8.48 -15.62 16.31
N GLY A 782 -7.17 -15.34 16.37
CA GLY A 782 -6.27 -15.29 15.20
C GLY A 782 -6.26 -13.98 14.41
N GLY A 783 -7.15 -13.02 14.76
CA GLY A 783 -7.28 -11.72 14.11
C GLY A 783 -8.08 -11.77 12.81
N SER A 784 -8.99 -10.83 12.61
CA SER A 784 -9.61 -10.58 11.29
C SER A 784 -8.66 -9.80 10.38
N GLN A 785 -8.94 -9.75 9.09
CA GLN A 785 -8.10 -9.02 8.13
C GLN A 785 -8.22 -7.50 8.33
N HIS A 786 -9.43 -6.99 8.52
CA HIS A 786 -9.65 -5.59 8.92
C HIS A 786 -9.04 -5.29 10.29
N GLY A 787 -9.15 -6.21 11.26
CA GLY A 787 -8.50 -6.12 12.57
C GLY A 787 -6.98 -6.01 12.48
N ARG A 788 -6.34 -6.83 11.62
CA ARG A 788 -4.91 -6.77 11.34
C ARG A 788 -4.49 -5.44 10.75
N LEU A 789 -5.20 -4.95 9.71
CA LEU A 789 -4.91 -3.66 9.10
C LEU A 789 -5.00 -2.51 10.13
N MET A 790 -6.05 -2.48 10.95
CA MET A 790 -6.20 -1.49 12.02
C MET A 790 -5.05 -1.57 13.04
N ALA A 791 -4.70 -2.76 13.51
CA ALA A 791 -3.60 -2.96 14.44
C ALA A 791 -2.25 -2.51 13.85
N ASP A 792 -1.98 -2.82 12.59
CA ASP A 792 -0.73 -2.46 11.91
C ASP A 792 -0.60 -0.94 11.75
N ILE A 793 -1.69 -0.25 11.37
CA ILE A 793 -1.74 1.21 11.28
C ILE A 793 -1.45 1.85 12.64
N LEU A 794 -2.11 1.37 13.70
CA LEU A 794 -1.89 1.89 15.05
C LEU A 794 -0.45 1.66 15.52
N TYR A 795 0.07 0.45 15.35
CA TYR A 795 1.43 0.11 15.78
C TYR A 795 2.47 0.97 15.07
N ALA A 796 2.35 1.12 13.76
CA ALA A 796 3.23 1.98 12.97
C ALA A 796 3.13 3.46 13.35
N ALA A 797 1.92 3.97 13.64
CA ALA A 797 1.76 5.34 14.13
C ALA A 797 2.45 5.56 15.48
N GLN A 798 2.42 4.59 16.38
CA GLN A 798 3.11 4.65 17.67
C GLN A 798 4.63 4.64 17.49
N ILE A 799 5.16 3.76 16.63
CA ILE A 799 6.59 3.72 16.27
C ILE A 799 7.02 5.06 15.65
N LYS A 800 6.24 5.59 14.71
CA LYS A 800 6.53 6.87 14.06
C LYS A 800 6.62 8.00 15.09
N ARG A 801 5.62 8.13 15.97
CA ARG A 801 5.63 9.14 17.04
C ARG A 801 6.85 8.97 17.96
N TYR A 802 7.22 7.73 18.30
CA TYR A 802 8.41 7.48 19.11
C TYR A 802 9.69 7.93 18.41
N ARG A 803 9.86 7.63 17.11
CA ARG A 803 11.01 8.09 16.33
C ARG A 803 11.09 9.62 16.24
N GLU A 804 9.94 10.30 16.18
CA GLU A 804 9.86 11.76 16.03
C GLU A 804 9.99 12.52 17.37
N THR A 805 9.61 11.91 18.50
CA THR A 805 9.44 12.61 19.78
C THR A 805 10.08 11.93 20.99
N ASP A 806 10.66 10.75 20.82
CA ASP A 806 11.15 9.85 21.88
C ASP A 806 10.09 9.51 22.95
N THR A 807 8.81 9.77 22.66
CA THR A 807 7.69 9.48 23.57
C THR A 807 7.13 8.09 23.30
N LEU A 808 7.33 7.16 24.23
CA LEU A 808 6.66 5.86 24.19
C LEU A 808 5.15 6.07 24.29
N THR A 809 4.42 5.51 23.32
CA THR A 809 2.95 5.61 23.20
C THR A 809 2.38 4.20 23.10
N CYS A 810 1.41 3.87 23.96
CA CYS A 810 0.65 2.62 23.87
C CYS A 810 -0.83 2.89 24.13
N ALA A 811 -1.56 3.22 23.06
CA ALA A 811 -2.93 3.71 23.16
C ALA A 811 -3.92 2.56 23.34
N SER A 812 -4.63 2.57 24.47
CA SER A 812 -5.81 1.75 24.74
C SER A 812 -6.73 2.51 25.70
N GLU A 813 -7.93 2.00 25.92
CA GLU A 813 -8.77 2.47 27.03
C GLU A 813 -8.15 2.11 28.38
N CYS A 814 -8.23 3.02 29.36
CA CYS A 814 -7.56 2.89 30.65
C CYS A 814 -8.41 3.45 31.80
N ALA A 815 -8.43 2.72 32.91
CA ALA A 815 -8.88 3.24 34.21
C ALA A 815 -7.93 4.36 34.68
N MET A 816 -8.47 5.33 35.44
CA MET A 816 -7.71 6.47 35.97
C MET A 816 -7.92 6.57 37.48
N ALA A 817 -6.86 6.92 38.22
CA ALA A 817 -6.93 7.10 39.68
C ALA A 817 -7.79 8.31 40.11
N GLY A 818 -8.07 9.25 39.21
CA GLY A 818 -8.90 10.43 39.45
C GLY A 818 -9.81 10.77 38.27
N PRO A 819 -10.71 11.77 38.40
CA PRO A 819 -11.61 12.17 37.33
C PRO A 819 -10.84 12.41 36.00
N PRO A 820 -11.29 11.83 34.87
CA PRO A 820 -12.62 11.24 34.61
C PRO A 820 -12.79 9.76 35.02
N TYR A 821 -11.86 9.17 35.77
CA TYR A 821 -11.81 7.75 36.21
C TYR A 821 -11.70 6.71 35.09
N PHE A 822 -12.00 7.08 33.84
CA PHE A 822 -11.83 6.25 32.67
C PHE A 822 -11.57 7.11 31.44
N THR A 823 -10.64 6.67 30.58
CA THR A 823 -10.29 7.33 29.32
C THR A 823 -10.33 6.33 28.17
N TYR A 824 -10.77 6.78 27.00
CA TYR A 824 -10.60 6.02 25.76
C TYR A 824 -9.51 6.68 24.93
N GLN A 825 -8.39 6.00 24.76
CA GLN A 825 -7.25 6.53 24.01
C GLN A 825 -7.08 5.72 22.73
N GLY A 826 -6.75 6.40 21.63
CA GLY A 826 -6.59 5.75 20.35
C GLY A 826 -6.04 6.67 19.27
N TYR A 827 -5.91 6.13 18.08
CA TYR A 827 -5.43 6.84 16.90
C TYR A 827 -6.59 7.07 15.93
N GLN A 828 -6.94 8.33 15.69
CA GLN A 828 -7.99 8.74 14.76
C GLN A 828 -7.36 9.04 13.39
N LEU A 829 -7.78 8.31 12.36
CA LEU A 829 -7.40 8.60 10.97
C LEU A 829 -8.10 9.86 10.47
N THR A 830 -7.40 10.60 9.61
CA THR A 830 -7.83 11.82 8.94
C THR A 830 -7.30 11.81 7.49
N ASP A 831 -7.81 12.72 6.66
CA ASP A 831 -7.37 12.86 5.27
C ASP A 831 -5.88 13.25 5.18
N HIS A 832 -5.33 13.89 6.22
CA HIS A 832 -3.95 14.37 6.27
C HIS A 832 -3.01 13.51 7.14
N GLY A 833 -3.44 12.31 7.57
CA GLY A 833 -2.68 11.45 8.48
C GLY A 833 -3.53 10.93 9.62
N GLY A 834 -3.07 11.08 10.85
CA GLY A 834 -3.89 10.76 12.02
C GLY A 834 -3.36 11.40 13.30
N GLN A 835 -4.18 11.34 14.34
CA GLN A 835 -3.91 11.99 15.63
C GLN A 835 -4.20 11.04 16.79
N PHE A 836 -3.34 11.09 17.81
CA PHE A 836 -3.58 10.40 19.08
C PHE A 836 -4.56 11.21 19.94
N VAL A 837 -5.77 10.66 20.07
CA VAL A 837 -6.91 11.30 20.75
C VAL A 837 -7.20 10.63 22.09
N VAL A 838 -7.76 11.41 23.03
CA VAL A 838 -8.19 10.94 24.35
C VAL A 838 -9.61 11.42 24.60
N ASP A 839 -10.55 10.48 24.66
CA ASP A 839 -11.96 10.74 24.94
C ASP A 839 -12.33 10.35 26.37
N THR A 840 -13.38 10.98 26.91
CA THR A 840 -13.84 10.77 28.29
C THR A 840 -15.35 10.63 28.32
N LEU A 841 -15.91 9.80 29.23
CA LEU A 841 -17.36 9.54 29.31
C LEU A 841 -18.19 10.76 29.73
N LYS A 842 -17.57 11.80 30.33
CA LYS A 842 -18.26 12.99 30.88
C LYS A 842 -17.39 14.26 30.92
N THR A 843 -16.91 14.75 29.78
CA THR A 843 -16.57 16.18 29.67
C THR A 843 -17.60 16.88 28.79
N SER A 844 -18.08 18.04 29.24
CA SER A 844 -19.20 18.80 28.65
C SER A 844 -18.92 19.40 27.25
N SER A 845 -17.85 18.98 26.58
CA SER A 845 -17.51 19.28 25.17
C SER A 845 -16.16 18.62 24.81
N GLN A 846 -16.01 18.12 23.58
CA GLN A 846 -14.73 17.63 23.02
C GLN A 846 -13.56 18.60 23.26
N ALA A 847 -13.80 19.91 23.09
CA ALA A 847 -12.81 20.97 23.29
C ALA A 847 -12.19 21.04 24.71
N ARG A 848 -12.86 20.48 25.72
CA ARG A 848 -12.34 20.40 27.10
C ARG A 848 -11.51 19.13 27.31
N ALA A 849 -11.87 18.02 26.65
CA ALA A 849 -11.06 16.80 26.62
C ALA A 849 -9.74 17.05 25.91
N ASP A 850 -9.77 17.72 24.75
CA ASP A 850 -8.57 18.03 23.96
C ASP A 850 -7.55 18.86 24.74
N LYS A 851 -8.01 19.85 25.54
CA LYS A 851 -7.15 20.66 26.43
C LYS A 851 -6.52 19.87 27.59
N MET A 852 -7.07 18.71 27.93
CA MET A 852 -6.57 17.85 29.02
C MET A 852 -5.87 16.60 28.51
N ALA A 853 -5.88 16.33 27.20
CA ALA A 853 -5.36 15.10 26.60
C ALA A 853 -3.92 14.81 27.05
N ASP A 854 -3.03 15.80 27.00
CA ASP A 854 -1.62 15.64 27.43
C ASP A 854 -1.46 15.20 28.89
N LYS A 855 -2.40 15.55 29.77
CA LYS A 855 -2.39 15.15 31.19
C LYS A 855 -3.02 13.77 31.41
N LEU A 856 -3.82 13.31 30.46
CA LEU A 856 -4.60 12.08 30.55
C LEU A 856 -3.97 10.92 29.76
N ARG A 857 -3.03 11.20 28.84
CA ARG A 857 -2.36 10.16 28.05
C ARG A 857 -1.56 9.20 28.94
N LEU A 858 -1.78 7.92 28.70
CA LEU A 858 -1.09 6.82 29.36
C LEU A 858 -0.48 5.88 28.34
N VAL A 859 0.70 5.34 28.66
CA VAL A 859 1.17 4.07 28.13
C VAL A 859 0.38 2.96 28.82
N SER A 860 -0.50 2.29 28.07
CA SER A 860 -1.33 1.20 28.60
C SER A 860 -0.48 -0.03 28.94
N THR A 861 -0.59 -0.51 30.18
CA THR A 861 0.12 -1.71 30.66
C THR A 861 -0.34 -2.96 29.90
N LYS A 862 -1.66 -3.18 29.79
CA LYS A 862 -2.22 -4.28 28.98
C LYS A 862 -1.85 -4.17 27.50
N GLY A 863 -1.89 -2.96 26.95
CA GLY A 863 -1.49 -2.73 25.57
C GLY A 863 -0.03 -3.13 25.30
N ALA A 864 0.89 -2.85 26.23
CA ALA A 864 2.29 -3.24 26.09
C ALA A 864 2.47 -4.77 26.03
N TYR A 865 1.79 -5.53 26.90
CA TYR A 865 1.82 -6.99 26.85
C TYR A 865 1.18 -7.54 25.57
N LEU A 866 0.07 -6.94 25.09
CA LEU A 866 -0.55 -7.30 23.82
C LEU A 866 0.38 -7.10 22.63
N TRP A 867 1.07 -5.95 22.55
CA TRP A 867 2.05 -5.70 21.48
C TRP A 867 3.23 -6.65 21.56
N TYR A 868 3.77 -6.91 22.76
CA TYR A 868 4.87 -7.86 22.94
C TYR A 868 4.48 -9.29 22.52
N ALA A 869 3.23 -9.69 22.77
CA ALA A 869 2.70 -10.97 22.34
C ALA A 869 2.49 -11.05 20.81
N ALA A 870 1.84 -10.03 20.22
CA ALA A 870 1.35 -10.08 18.84
C ALA A 870 2.33 -9.52 17.79
N ARG A 871 3.25 -8.64 18.19
CA ARG A 871 4.24 -7.93 17.35
C ARG A 871 5.58 -7.86 18.09
N PRO A 872 6.28 -9.00 18.26
CA PRO A 872 7.60 -9.01 18.89
C PRO A 872 8.59 -8.18 18.06
N GLY A 873 9.20 -7.19 18.69
CA GLY A 873 10.06 -6.21 18.01
C GLY A 873 10.71 -5.21 18.97
N ASP A 874 11.56 -4.35 18.43
CA ASP A 874 12.33 -3.37 19.21
C ASP A 874 11.43 -2.41 20.00
N TYR A 875 10.31 -1.97 19.41
CA TYR A 875 9.37 -1.05 20.06
C TYR A 875 8.55 -1.74 21.15
N SER A 876 8.04 -2.95 20.91
CA SER A 876 7.29 -3.70 21.94
C SER A 876 8.17 -4.15 23.11
N GLU A 877 9.47 -4.41 22.88
CA GLU A 877 10.45 -4.62 23.95
C GLU A 877 10.66 -3.37 24.82
N LYS A 878 10.70 -2.17 24.22
CA LYS A 878 10.77 -0.91 25.00
C LYS A 878 9.51 -0.70 25.84
N LEU A 879 8.33 -0.98 25.27
CA LEU A 879 7.06 -0.88 26.00
C LEU A 879 7.02 -1.82 27.20
N ILE A 880 7.39 -3.10 27.00
CA ILE A 880 7.34 -4.09 28.09
C ILE A 880 8.38 -3.80 29.17
N ALA A 881 9.56 -3.31 28.79
CA ALA A 881 10.58 -2.89 29.75
C ALA A 881 10.09 -1.76 30.66
N LEU A 882 9.52 -0.70 30.07
CA LEU A 882 8.94 0.42 30.82
C LEU A 882 7.84 -0.05 31.79
N VAL A 883 6.92 -0.90 31.31
CA VAL A 883 5.79 -1.39 32.11
C VAL A 883 6.27 -2.29 33.25
N ARG A 884 7.23 -3.17 33.01
CA ARG A 884 7.80 -4.02 34.08
C ARG A 884 8.53 -3.24 35.15
N GLU A 885 9.16 -2.13 34.77
CA GLU A 885 9.88 -1.27 35.70
C GLU A 885 8.92 -0.43 36.54
N GLN A 886 7.90 0.18 35.92
CA GLN A 886 7.12 1.24 36.56
C GLN A 886 5.70 0.82 36.98
N ALA A 887 5.09 -0.20 36.36
CA ALA A 887 3.68 -0.52 36.56
C ALA A 887 3.41 -1.64 37.59
N LYS A 888 4.44 -2.32 38.11
CA LYS A 888 4.24 -3.39 39.11
C LYS A 888 3.69 -2.80 40.41
N MET A 889 2.57 -3.35 40.89
CA MET A 889 1.96 -3.02 42.18
C MET A 889 2.02 -4.26 43.09
N PRO A 890 3.05 -4.36 43.97
CA PRO A 890 3.26 -5.55 44.79
C PRO A 890 2.01 -5.97 45.56
N GLY A 891 1.56 -7.21 45.35
CA GLY A 891 0.37 -7.77 46.00
C GLY A 891 -0.97 -7.45 45.33
N MET A 892 -1.01 -6.49 44.40
CA MET A 892 -2.23 -6.05 43.73
C MET A 892 -2.29 -6.37 42.23
N GLY A 893 -1.15 -6.68 41.61
CA GLY A 893 -1.05 -6.88 40.17
C GLY A 893 -0.26 -5.77 39.48
N PHE A 894 -0.80 -5.24 38.39
CA PHE A 894 -0.20 -4.15 37.62
C PHE A 894 -1.10 -2.92 37.55
N SER A 895 -0.51 -1.74 37.64
CA SER A 895 -1.16 -0.47 37.35
C SER A 895 -1.74 -0.46 35.94
N ALA A 896 -2.89 0.19 35.77
CA ALA A 896 -3.58 0.29 34.48
C ALA A 896 -2.74 1.00 33.39
N GLY A 897 -1.84 1.89 33.79
CA GLY A 897 -0.93 2.54 32.85
C GLY A 897 0.09 3.47 33.48
N ILE A 898 0.96 4.02 32.63
CA ILE A 898 2.03 4.94 33.01
C ILE A 898 1.79 6.26 32.31
N SER A 899 1.81 7.37 33.06
CA SER A 899 1.59 8.69 32.48
C SER A 899 2.70 9.05 31.49
N GLU A 900 2.36 9.30 30.22
CA GLU A 900 3.33 9.74 29.19
C GLU A 900 4.10 10.98 29.66
N ARG A 901 3.45 11.87 30.41
CA ARG A 901 4.03 13.14 30.88
C ARG A 901 5.01 12.97 32.03
N THR A 902 4.75 12.05 32.96
CA THR A 902 5.52 11.97 34.22
C THR A 902 6.39 10.73 34.33
N GLY A 903 6.20 9.74 33.47
CA GLY A 903 6.88 8.44 33.53
C GLY A 903 6.48 7.58 34.74
N LYS A 904 5.50 8.01 35.55
CA LYS A 904 5.05 7.31 36.75
C LYS A 904 3.76 6.53 36.48
N SER A 905 3.63 5.37 37.12
CA SER A 905 2.38 4.62 37.15
C SER A 905 1.27 5.39 37.87
N ILE A 906 0.03 5.15 37.44
CA ILE A 906 -1.14 5.62 38.17
C ILE A 906 -1.52 4.63 39.26
N GLU A 907 -2.03 5.11 40.39
CA GLU A 907 -2.34 4.30 41.58
C GLU A 907 -3.70 3.58 41.47
N VAL A 908 -3.98 2.99 40.30
CA VAL A 908 -5.17 2.17 40.06
C VAL A 908 -4.79 0.96 39.22
N THR A 909 -5.37 -0.17 39.55
CA THR A 909 -5.27 -1.43 38.81
C THR A 909 -6.69 -1.91 38.45
N ASP A 910 -6.80 -2.73 37.42
CA ASP A 910 -8.10 -3.16 36.90
C ASP A 910 -8.06 -4.59 36.37
N ILE A 911 -9.25 -5.17 36.23
CA ILE A 911 -9.41 -6.57 35.80
C ILE A 911 -8.89 -6.80 34.38
N ASN A 912 -9.11 -5.84 33.47
CA ASN A 912 -8.71 -5.96 32.07
C ASN A 912 -7.19 -5.84 31.94
N THR A 913 -6.55 -5.01 32.74
CA THR A 913 -5.09 -4.92 32.79
C THR A 913 -4.47 -6.25 33.18
N ASN A 914 -4.86 -6.82 34.32
CA ASN A 914 -4.25 -8.06 34.80
C ASN A 914 -4.68 -9.29 33.97
N GLY A 915 -5.92 -9.32 33.48
CA GLY A 915 -6.42 -10.43 32.66
C GLY A 915 -5.70 -10.51 31.31
N ILE A 916 -5.57 -9.38 30.61
CA ILE A 916 -4.85 -9.33 29.33
C ILE A 916 -3.36 -9.69 29.50
N ILE A 917 -2.74 -9.35 30.63
CA ILE A 917 -1.36 -9.78 30.93
C ILE A 917 -1.28 -11.31 30.98
N LEU A 918 -2.18 -11.96 31.72
CA LEU A 918 -2.26 -13.42 31.80
C LEU A 918 -2.50 -14.06 30.43
N GLU A 919 -3.46 -13.53 29.66
CA GLU A 919 -3.77 -14.01 28.31
C GLU A 919 -2.57 -13.89 27.36
N SER A 920 -1.89 -12.73 27.38
CA SER A 920 -0.72 -12.46 26.54
C SER A 920 0.43 -13.40 26.87
N ILE A 921 0.69 -13.65 28.16
CA ILE A 921 1.77 -14.56 28.59
C ILE A 921 1.43 -16.01 28.25
N ALA A 922 0.18 -16.45 28.48
CA ALA A 922 -0.27 -17.78 28.09
C ALA A 922 -0.20 -17.99 26.57
N TYR A 923 -0.49 -16.96 25.76
CA TYR A 923 -0.29 -16.99 24.32
C TYR A 923 1.19 -17.11 23.93
N ILE A 924 2.07 -16.31 24.53
CA ILE A 924 3.52 -16.35 24.27
C ILE A 924 4.09 -17.74 24.59
N LEU A 925 3.83 -18.26 25.80
CA LEU A 925 4.35 -19.55 26.26
C LEU A 925 3.66 -20.75 25.61
N GLY A 926 2.44 -20.56 25.10
CA GLY A 926 1.71 -21.52 24.26
C GLY A 926 2.16 -21.58 22.81
N GLY A 927 3.29 -20.97 22.45
CA GLY A 927 3.82 -20.97 21.08
C GLY A 927 3.12 -19.99 20.14
N ARG A 928 2.49 -18.94 20.67
CA ARG A 928 1.78 -17.89 19.93
C ARG A 928 0.65 -18.42 19.04
N LYS A 929 -0.04 -19.45 19.53
CA LYS A 929 -1.26 -20.00 18.89
C LYS A 929 -2.50 -19.34 19.48
N PRO A 930 -3.48 -18.93 18.64
CA PRO A 930 -4.70 -18.35 19.15
C PRO A 930 -5.44 -19.30 20.10
N PHE A 931 -6.19 -18.74 21.07
CA PHE A 931 -6.91 -19.55 22.05
C PHE A 931 -8.04 -20.36 21.41
N LEU A 932 -8.67 -19.81 20.37
CA LEU A 932 -9.59 -20.49 19.47
C LEU A 932 -8.89 -20.68 18.12
N LEU A 933 -8.66 -21.93 17.72
CA LEU A 933 -8.22 -22.21 16.36
C LEU A 933 -9.45 -22.14 15.44
N SER A 934 -9.36 -21.38 14.35
CA SER A 934 -10.38 -21.45 13.30
C SER A 934 -10.36 -22.84 12.69
N GLU A 935 -11.52 -23.45 12.49
CA GLU A 935 -11.62 -24.69 11.71
C GLU A 935 -11.01 -24.45 10.32
N GLY A 936 -9.91 -25.15 10.00
CA GLY A 936 -9.18 -25.03 8.73
C GLY A 936 -7.88 -24.20 8.75
N ALA A 937 -7.26 -23.95 9.92
CA ALA A 937 -5.92 -23.34 10.01
C ALA A 937 -4.76 -24.30 9.72
#